data_AF-A0A2H5Z937-F1
#
_entry.id   AF-A0A2H5Z937-F1
#
_cell.length_a   1.000
_cell.length_b   1.000
_cell.length_c   1.000
_cell.angle_alpha   90.00
_cell.angle_beta   90.00
_cell.angle_gamma   90.00
#
_symmetry.space_group_name_H-M   'P 1'
#
loop_
_entity.id
_entity.type
_entity.pdbx_description
1 polymer ?
#
loop_
_entity_poly.entity_id
_entity_poly.type
_entity_poly.pdbx_seq_one_letter_code
_entity_poly.pdbx_strand_id
1 'polypeptide(L)'
;MERSSDLDLIIIDQDPVRRAAVARLAEALGVGQVVTLEEWPESFTSALVEKPTVVLVDGALLSRHALDLPTQARSGLLFVAMVHGESGTTPEFLAAGFGAVLYDPITVVDLERIVALARSVLARERDRERRQLVKLHALRQVEADLTLLAELTPEWLMQSLRLLQRILEVPALAVWRVDWENDTLLSEGAVGLPAAFVREVERQAHGRAAELVHRALESAVRPVDMREGSNDERVVTAPEIRRETGLEAGVVVPIRRAGRVVALLSVYLRRMEDFDRADMQLYDSAAEALAVAWTVAETRRELLLNQQLYRALVEEQPVGIVLCAMDGSVRLANGSAARLLGYERPERLIGVRLPEVVRTLAPLPWDEWCQRPVGAPSVGAVIPVLSLDKRLRIIEFHARIVELPGTGARWEPQVQLVLQDVTLERRRLMELELLHDLTRMVSEDRNLDAAFQIVADRLQREFGYGLVGLALLSPDGSRFVGRAVRVEGGLTYNEWRADRGVTGRAVRENRAQFVVDVRQDPDYFDPQPDLQMESEVVAVLRRNGEPIGVLNIESRRGHRLDQEDLRLALNVAVHLELLMRQVELTEQLERQALSDPLTGLPNRRALLEHLRRALRDRRVESVVVILIDFDGFKTLNDEKGHLFGDSMLQAVAQRLAQSLRPSDLVARYGGDEFAVVLADVNLQVAEEVAERLRQRIAGSPFQVHDQLVNLTISLGIAAYPQHGDTPDMLLRAADEALYAAKRRGGNAVALADKHTAH
;
A
#
# COMPACT_ATOMS: atom_id res chain seq x y z
N MET A 1 61.56 45.06 55.76
CA MET A 1 61.32 44.10 54.67
C MET A 1 60.84 42.82 55.31
N GLU A 2 59.54 42.52 55.18
CA GLU A 2 58.98 41.22 55.60
C GLU A 2 59.69 40.11 54.81
N ARG A 3 60.22 39.10 55.51
CA ARG A 3 60.79 37.89 54.89
C ARG A 3 59.60 37.06 54.39
N SER A 4 59.33 37.07 53.07
CA SER A 4 58.29 36.22 52.46
C SER A 4 58.90 34.89 52.01
N SER A 5 58.31 33.79 52.49
CA SER A 5 58.79 32.40 52.39
C SER A 5 58.19 31.66 51.18
N ASP A 6 58.14 32.33 50.03
CA ASP A 6 57.34 31.90 48.86
C ASP A 6 58.17 31.21 47.77
N LEU A 7 59.47 31.02 47.98
CA LEU A 7 60.38 30.40 47.01
C LEU A 7 61.47 29.62 47.74
N ASP A 8 61.72 28.39 47.32
CA ASP A 8 62.78 27.54 47.84
C ASP A 8 63.99 27.50 46.88
N LEU A 9 65.17 27.17 47.40
CA LEU A 9 66.41 27.10 46.62
C LEU A 9 67.14 25.79 46.90
N ILE A 10 67.44 25.05 45.84
CA ILE A 10 68.29 23.86 45.89
C ILE A 10 69.62 24.22 45.25
N ILE A 11 70.73 24.02 45.96
CA ILE A 11 72.08 24.29 45.48
C ILE A 11 72.81 22.96 45.34
N ILE A 12 73.16 22.59 44.13
CA ILE A 12 73.90 21.37 43.80
C ILE A 12 75.30 21.78 43.35
N ASP A 13 76.29 21.59 44.22
CA ASP A 13 77.66 22.05 44.02
C ASP A 13 78.63 21.16 44.81
N GLN A 14 79.71 20.72 44.16
CA GLN A 14 80.75 19.88 44.79
C GLN A 14 81.71 20.68 45.66
N ASP A 15 81.79 22.00 45.50
CA ASP A 15 82.63 22.87 46.33
C ASP A 15 81.90 23.23 47.65
N PRO A 16 82.34 22.72 48.81
CA PRO A 16 81.67 22.99 50.08
C PRO A 16 81.77 24.46 50.51
N VAL A 17 82.82 25.19 50.11
CA VAL A 17 83.04 26.59 50.47
C VAL A 17 82.09 27.47 49.67
N ARG A 18 82.03 27.27 48.34
CA ARG A 18 81.15 28.02 47.45
C ARG A 18 79.70 27.78 47.76
N ARG A 19 79.30 26.52 47.93
CA ARG A 19 77.94 26.13 48.32
C ARG A 19 77.49 26.77 49.63
N ALA A 20 78.34 26.79 50.66
CA ALA A 20 78.02 27.47 51.92
C ALA A 20 77.97 28.99 51.77
N ALA A 21 78.76 29.58 50.88
CA ALA A 21 78.68 31.00 50.56
C ALA A 21 77.36 31.34 49.85
N VAL A 22 76.98 30.63 48.79
CA VAL A 22 75.73 30.83 48.05
C VAL A 22 74.51 30.59 48.95
N ALA A 23 74.53 29.57 49.81
CA ALA A 23 73.45 29.31 50.77
C ALA A 23 73.23 30.48 51.74
N ARG A 24 74.32 31.04 52.31
CA ARG A 24 74.24 32.22 53.19
C ARG A 24 73.71 33.45 52.46
N LEU A 25 74.11 33.65 51.21
CA LEU A 25 73.59 34.74 50.39
C LEU A 25 72.09 34.56 50.12
N ALA A 26 71.64 33.34 49.81
CA ALA A 26 70.23 33.03 49.58
C ALA A 26 69.36 33.25 50.82
N GLU A 27 69.83 32.80 52.00
CA GLU A 27 69.16 33.03 53.27
C GLU A 27 69.04 34.53 53.60
N ALA A 28 70.07 35.32 53.28
CA ALA A 28 70.06 36.77 53.46
C ALA A 28 69.01 37.47 52.57
N LEU A 29 68.73 36.91 51.39
CA LEU A 29 67.67 37.39 50.48
C LEU A 29 66.26 36.96 50.88
N GLY A 30 66.12 36.21 51.99
CA GLY A 30 64.81 35.77 52.48
C GLY A 30 64.15 34.69 51.64
N VAL A 31 64.95 33.87 50.94
CA VAL A 31 64.49 32.61 50.37
C VAL A 31 63.96 31.70 51.50
N GLY A 32 62.90 30.93 51.22
CA GLY A 32 62.24 30.05 52.17
C GLY A 32 63.16 28.94 52.69
N GLN A 33 63.09 27.76 52.07
CA GLN A 33 63.98 26.65 52.37
C GLN A 33 65.18 26.63 51.42
N VAL A 34 66.39 26.59 51.97
CA VAL A 34 67.63 26.38 51.20
C VAL A 34 68.13 24.97 51.47
N VAL A 35 68.25 24.15 50.42
CA VAL A 35 68.76 22.78 50.48
C VAL A 35 70.06 22.71 49.68
N THR A 36 71.10 22.15 50.28
CA THR A 36 72.42 22.02 49.64
C THR A 36 72.78 20.56 49.42
N LEU A 37 73.22 20.20 48.21
CA LEU A 37 73.56 18.83 47.79
C LEU A 37 74.97 18.77 47.16
N GLU A 38 75.70 17.67 47.39
CA GLU A 38 77.04 17.41 46.82
C GLU A 38 76.98 16.87 45.40
N GLU A 39 76.00 16.03 45.12
CA GLU A 39 75.85 15.36 43.85
C GLU A 39 74.39 15.40 43.40
N TRP A 40 74.19 15.14 42.11
CA TRP A 40 72.86 15.06 41.53
C TRP A 40 72.11 13.84 42.12
N PRO A 41 70.89 13.99 42.66
CA PRO A 41 70.12 12.85 43.16
C PRO A 41 69.76 11.89 42.02
N GLU A 42 70.06 10.58 42.15
CA GLU A 42 69.66 9.54 41.17
C GLU A 42 68.15 9.47 40.95
N SER A 43 67.38 9.87 41.97
CA SER A 43 65.95 10.15 41.84
C SER A 43 65.68 11.51 42.46
N PHE A 44 65.49 12.52 41.61
CA PHE A 44 64.83 13.75 42.04
C PHE A 44 63.37 13.38 42.34
N THR A 45 63.12 12.87 43.55
CA THR A 45 61.81 12.34 43.93
C THR A 45 60.79 13.47 43.91
N SER A 46 59.77 13.29 43.09
CA SER A 46 58.66 14.18 42.77
C SER A 46 57.79 14.61 43.97
N ALA A 47 58.19 14.29 45.21
CA ALA A 47 57.39 14.42 46.42
C ALA A 47 57.67 15.69 47.25
N LEU A 48 58.51 16.62 46.78
CA LEU A 48 59.10 17.67 47.64
C LEU A 48 58.98 19.12 47.16
N VAL A 49 58.09 19.43 46.21
CA VAL A 49 57.98 20.81 45.70
C VAL A 49 56.53 21.30 45.79
N GLU A 50 56.08 21.61 47.01
CA GLU A 50 54.80 22.32 47.24
C GLU A 50 54.92 23.83 46.95
N LYS A 51 56.15 24.34 46.76
CA LYS A 51 56.47 25.75 46.53
C LYS A 51 57.33 25.95 45.28
N PRO A 52 57.28 27.12 44.64
CA PRO A 52 58.20 27.48 43.56
C PRO A 52 59.68 27.28 43.98
N THR A 53 60.46 26.52 43.21
CA THR A 53 61.85 26.19 43.60
C THR A 53 62.84 26.54 42.49
N VAL A 54 63.93 27.20 42.87
CA VAL A 54 65.09 27.43 42.00
C VAL A 54 66.13 26.37 42.28
N VAL A 55 66.68 25.75 41.24
CA VAL A 55 67.77 24.78 41.35
C VAL A 55 69.02 25.39 40.74
N LEU A 56 69.97 25.80 41.59
CA LEU A 56 71.30 26.22 41.18
C LEU A 56 72.19 24.99 41.02
N VAL A 57 72.77 24.81 39.84
CA VAL A 57 73.57 23.62 39.51
C VAL A 57 74.95 24.05 39.05
N ASP A 58 76.00 23.49 39.64
CA ASP A 58 77.37 23.68 39.18
C ASP A 58 77.56 23.16 37.74
N GLY A 59 78.08 24.01 36.86
CA GLY A 59 78.37 23.72 35.46
C GLY A 59 79.35 22.57 35.26
N ALA A 60 80.26 22.31 36.21
CA ALA A 60 81.15 21.15 36.14
C ALA A 60 80.39 19.81 36.25
N LEU A 61 79.28 19.77 37.00
CA LEU A 61 78.44 18.59 37.16
C LEU A 61 77.67 18.25 35.87
N LEU A 62 77.42 19.26 35.04
CA LEU A 62 76.69 19.12 33.77
C LEU A 62 77.54 18.48 32.65
N SER A 63 78.86 18.42 32.81
CA SER A 63 79.76 17.77 31.84
C SER A 63 79.78 16.23 31.95
N ARG A 64 79.30 15.65 33.06
CA ARG A 64 79.27 14.20 33.33
C ARG A 64 77.93 13.52 33.07
N HIS A 65 76.84 14.27 32.93
CA HIS A 65 75.50 13.77 32.62
C HIS A 65 75.00 14.50 31.38
N ALA A 66 74.80 13.77 30.29
CA ALA A 66 74.30 14.33 29.04
C ALA A 66 72.99 15.09 29.28
N LEU A 67 73.02 16.42 29.12
CA LEU A 67 72.05 17.39 28.58
C LEU A 67 70.56 17.01 28.32
N ASP A 68 69.96 16.05 29.02
CA ASP A 68 68.51 15.75 28.99
C ASP A 68 67.75 16.43 30.14
N LEU A 69 68.39 17.38 30.82
CA LEU A 69 68.00 17.79 32.17
C LEU A 69 66.97 18.95 32.28
N PRO A 70 66.50 19.60 31.19
CA PRO A 70 65.29 20.44 31.32
C PRO A 70 64.17 20.22 30.28
N THR A 71 64.16 19.15 29.47
CA THR A 71 62.97 18.86 28.64
C THR A 71 61.83 18.21 29.44
N GLN A 72 62.10 17.74 30.66
CA GLN A 72 61.12 17.18 31.60
C GLN A 72 60.82 18.09 32.81
N ALA A 73 61.34 19.32 32.84
CA ALA A 73 61.10 20.22 33.96
C ALA A 73 59.58 20.46 34.12
N ARG A 74 59.02 19.97 35.24
CA ARG A 74 57.63 20.23 35.61
C ARG A 74 57.46 21.70 35.99
N SER A 75 56.24 22.21 35.80
CA SER A 75 55.78 23.51 36.30
C SER A 75 56.15 23.69 37.77
N GLY A 76 56.77 24.83 38.11
CA GLY A 76 57.22 25.12 39.48
C GLY A 76 58.74 25.10 39.70
N LEU A 77 59.56 24.64 38.75
CA LEU A 77 61.02 24.58 38.85
C LEU A 77 61.73 25.55 37.89
N LEU A 78 62.75 26.26 38.38
CA LEU A 78 63.68 27.03 37.54
C LEU A 78 65.12 26.53 37.72
N PHE A 79 65.71 25.96 36.67
CA PHE A 79 67.11 25.56 36.68
C PHE A 79 68.02 26.73 36.29
N VAL A 80 69.10 26.93 37.04
CA VAL A 80 70.09 27.98 36.81
C VAL A 80 71.49 27.37 36.90
N ALA A 81 72.30 27.56 35.86
CA ALA A 81 73.66 27.04 35.83
C ALA A 81 74.64 28.00 36.52
N MET A 82 75.58 27.48 37.30
CA MET A 82 76.70 28.23 37.89
C MET A 82 77.98 27.88 37.13
N VAL A 83 78.57 28.84 36.44
CA VAL A 83 79.73 28.66 35.55
C VAL A 83 80.99 29.26 36.18
N HIS A 84 82.10 28.54 36.09
CA HIS A 84 83.38 28.94 36.68
C HIS A 84 84.55 28.77 35.68
N GLY A 85 85.26 29.84 35.35
CA GLY A 85 86.38 29.78 34.38
C GLY A 85 85.92 29.65 32.92
N GLU A 86 86.65 28.89 32.08
CA GLU A 86 86.36 28.71 30.64
C GLU A 86 85.29 27.62 30.33
N SER A 87 84.59 27.10 31.33
CA SER A 87 83.63 26.00 31.16
C SER A 87 82.27 26.46 30.60
N GLY A 88 82.18 26.49 29.27
CA GLY A 88 80.93 26.67 28.53
C GLY A 88 80.45 28.12 28.44
N THR A 89 79.71 28.43 27.39
CA THR A 89 79.22 29.80 27.13
C THR A 89 77.75 29.97 27.57
N THR A 90 77.32 31.21 27.92
CA THR A 90 75.90 31.48 28.25
C THR A 90 74.92 30.91 27.21
N PRO A 91 75.18 31.04 25.89
CA PRO A 91 74.34 30.46 24.85
C PRO A 91 74.20 28.93 24.93
N GLU A 92 75.25 28.21 25.32
CA GLU A 92 75.19 26.74 25.44
C GLU A 92 74.26 26.30 26.58
N PHE A 93 74.35 26.94 27.74
CA PHE A 93 73.48 26.61 28.89
C PHE A 93 72.03 27.08 28.69
N LEU A 94 71.81 28.21 28.02
CA LEU A 94 70.45 28.63 27.67
C LEU A 94 69.84 27.70 26.61
N ALA A 95 70.61 27.28 25.60
CA ALA A 95 70.16 26.30 24.61
C ALA A 95 69.89 24.92 25.23
N ALA A 96 70.58 24.59 26.31
CA ALA A 96 70.35 23.40 27.11
C ALA A 96 69.06 23.41 27.94
N GLY A 97 68.36 24.55 28.04
CA GLY A 97 67.10 24.69 28.79
C GLY A 97 67.24 25.25 30.21
N PHE A 98 68.40 25.79 30.58
CA PHE A 98 68.53 26.54 31.83
C PHE A 98 67.86 27.92 31.69
N GLY A 99 67.16 28.35 32.74
CA GLY A 99 66.47 29.63 32.76
C GLY A 99 67.39 30.84 32.94
N ALA A 100 68.60 30.61 33.46
CA ALA A 100 69.65 31.62 33.59
C ALA A 100 71.03 30.99 33.87
N VAL A 101 72.08 31.82 33.80
CA VAL A 101 73.46 31.44 34.08
C VAL A 101 74.09 32.45 35.03
N LEU A 102 74.78 31.97 36.06
CA LEU A 102 75.55 32.76 37.02
C LEU A 102 77.05 32.49 36.82
N TYR A 103 77.89 33.50 37.03
CA TYR A 103 79.35 33.38 36.91
C TYR A 103 80.02 33.54 38.26
N ASP A 104 81.02 32.71 38.56
CA ASP A 104 81.83 32.78 39.78
C ASP A 104 82.88 33.92 39.68
N PRO A 105 83.05 34.82 40.67
CA PRO A 105 82.36 34.89 41.97
C PRO A 105 80.90 35.33 41.89
N ILE A 106 79.99 34.51 42.43
CA ILE A 106 78.55 34.83 42.51
C ILE A 106 78.32 35.97 43.51
N THR A 107 77.73 37.06 43.05
CA THR A 107 77.44 38.23 43.90
C THR A 107 76.01 38.22 44.43
N VAL A 108 75.73 39.07 45.43
CA VAL A 108 74.37 39.30 45.95
C VAL A 108 73.43 39.77 44.84
N VAL A 109 73.90 40.66 43.96
CA VAL A 109 73.11 41.23 42.86
C VAL A 109 72.72 40.16 41.83
N ASP A 110 73.61 39.21 41.58
CA ASP A 110 73.34 38.09 40.68
C ASP A 110 72.22 37.19 41.24
N LEU A 111 72.30 36.87 42.53
CA LEU A 111 71.30 36.05 43.21
C LEU A 111 69.94 36.77 43.31
N GLU A 112 69.92 38.09 43.55
CA GLU A 112 68.69 38.91 43.54
C GLU A 112 67.98 38.87 42.18
N ARG A 113 68.74 38.97 41.08
CA ARG A 113 68.17 38.88 39.72
C ARG A 113 67.56 37.53 39.44
N ILE A 114 68.21 36.44 39.86
CA ILE A 114 67.69 35.08 39.72
C ILE A 114 66.41 34.88 40.52
N VAL A 115 66.37 35.33 41.77
CA VAL A 115 65.17 35.22 42.60
C VAL A 115 64.01 36.01 42.00
N ALA A 116 64.26 37.22 41.47
CA ALA A 116 63.22 38.02 40.81
C ALA A 116 62.70 37.36 39.52
N LEU A 117 63.61 36.83 38.70
CA LEU A 117 63.28 36.08 37.48
C LEU A 117 62.44 34.84 37.81
N ALA A 118 62.87 34.06 38.80
CA ALA A 118 62.17 32.86 39.24
C ALA A 118 60.75 33.16 39.72
N ARG A 119 60.56 34.19 40.55
CA ARG A 119 59.22 34.62 40.97
C ARG A 119 58.34 34.99 39.79
N SER A 120 58.87 35.71 38.80
CA SER A 120 58.10 36.09 37.61
C SER A 120 57.74 34.89 36.73
N VAL A 121 58.66 33.97 36.50
CA VAL A 121 58.44 32.80 35.64
C VAL A 121 57.46 31.83 36.31
N LEU A 122 57.68 31.54 37.59
CA LEU A 122 56.89 30.57 38.34
C LEU A 122 55.47 31.08 38.68
N ALA A 123 55.29 32.39 38.88
CA ALA A 123 53.96 32.98 39.02
C ALA A 123 53.14 32.85 37.73
N ARG A 124 53.75 33.06 36.56
CA ARG A 124 53.09 32.90 35.26
C ARG A 124 52.65 31.45 35.01
N GLU A 125 53.50 30.48 35.36
CA GLU A 125 53.18 29.06 35.27
C GLU A 125 52.00 28.67 36.19
N ARG A 126 52.00 29.13 37.45
CA ARG A 126 50.89 28.87 38.38
C ARG A 126 49.58 29.50 37.94
N ASP A 127 49.62 30.73 37.42
CA ASP A 127 48.43 31.39 36.85
C ASP A 127 47.94 30.68 35.58
N ARG A 128 48.84 30.05 34.82
CA ARG A 128 48.48 29.21 33.66
C ARG A 128 47.79 27.92 34.10
N GLU A 129 48.36 27.16 35.04
CA GLU A 129 47.75 25.94 35.58
C GLU A 129 46.38 26.22 36.20
N ARG A 130 46.25 27.31 36.97
CA ARG A 130 44.97 27.70 37.55
C ARG A 130 43.93 28.00 36.47
N ARG A 131 44.31 28.70 35.39
CA ARG A 131 43.42 28.95 34.24
C ARG A 131 43.03 27.64 33.54
N GLN A 132 43.97 26.72 33.35
CA GLN A 132 43.68 25.40 32.77
C GLN A 132 42.70 24.59 33.64
N LEU A 133 42.89 24.54 34.96
CA LEU A 133 41.96 23.85 35.86
C LEU A 133 40.54 24.44 35.83
N VAL A 134 40.41 25.77 35.74
CA VAL A 134 39.12 26.45 35.57
C VAL A 134 38.47 26.06 34.25
N LYS A 135 39.23 26.06 33.14
CA LYS A 135 38.73 25.61 31.82
C LYS A 135 38.31 24.14 31.83
N LEU A 136 39.08 23.26 32.45
CA LEU A 136 38.76 21.84 32.58
C LEU A 136 37.44 21.64 33.36
N HIS A 137 37.26 22.40 34.45
CA HIS A 137 36.01 22.37 35.20
C HIS A 137 34.83 22.88 34.39
N ALA A 138 35.02 23.97 33.63
CA ALA A 138 33.98 24.50 32.74
C ALA A 138 33.60 23.51 31.63
N LEU A 139 34.58 22.82 31.02
CA LEU A 139 34.32 21.78 30.02
C LEU A 139 33.47 20.64 30.59
N ARG A 140 33.77 20.17 31.80
CA ARG A 140 32.98 19.13 32.49
C ARG A 140 31.55 19.59 32.78
N GLN A 141 31.33 20.88 33.07
CA GLN A 141 29.99 21.41 33.30
C GLN A 141 29.19 21.53 31.99
N VAL A 142 29.86 21.88 30.89
CA VAL A 142 29.23 22.14 29.59
C VAL A 142 28.92 20.84 28.82
N GLU A 143 29.50 19.70 29.20
CA GLU A 143 29.15 18.39 28.61
C GLU A 143 27.64 18.11 28.62
N ALA A 144 26.95 18.43 29.73
CA ALA A 144 25.51 18.30 29.85
C ALA A 144 24.78 19.24 28.86
N ASP A 145 25.26 20.47 28.70
CA ASP A 145 24.70 21.44 27.75
C ASP A 145 24.87 20.97 26.31
N LEU A 146 26.03 20.41 25.95
CA LEU A 146 26.28 19.88 24.60
C LEU A 146 25.34 18.71 24.28
N THR A 147 25.11 17.84 25.26
CA THR A 147 24.19 16.70 25.13
C THR A 147 22.75 17.19 24.97
N LEU A 148 22.33 18.17 25.78
CA LEU A 148 21.01 18.76 25.67
C LEU A 148 20.78 19.45 24.32
N LEU A 149 21.78 20.17 23.80
CA LEU A 149 21.73 20.76 22.47
C LEU A 149 21.52 19.69 21.39
N ALA A 150 22.22 18.56 21.50
CA ALA A 150 22.12 17.42 20.60
C ALA A 150 20.74 16.73 20.62
N GLU A 151 20.05 16.73 21.76
CA GLU A 151 18.68 16.20 21.85
C GLU A 151 17.63 17.13 21.22
N LEU A 152 17.81 18.43 21.39
CA LEU A 152 16.76 19.42 21.13
C LEU A 152 16.86 20.08 19.76
N THR A 153 18.06 20.15 19.16
CA THR A 153 18.29 20.99 17.97
C THR A 153 19.06 20.26 16.86
N PRO A 154 18.68 20.45 15.58
CA PRO A 154 19.44 19.92 14.46
C PRO A 154 20.78 20.64 14.25
N GLU A 155 20.93 21.91 14.66
CA GLU A 155 22.18 22.68 14.56
C GLU A 155 23.12 22.54 15.76
N TRP A 156 22.94 21.50 16.58
CA TRP A 156 23.62 21.32 17.86
C TRP A 156 25.15 21.49 17.74
N LEU A 157 25.78 20.88 16.73
CA LEU A 157 27.22 20.86 16.59
C LEU A 157 27.82 22.26 16.43
N MET A 158 27.19 23.12 15.64
CA MET A 158 27.64 24.51 15.46
C MET A 158 27.50 25.34 16.74
N GLN A 159 26.48 25.07 17.55
CA GLN A 159 26.32 25.74 18.85
C GLN A 159 27.35 25.22 19.87
N SER A 160 27.57 23.90 19.91
CA SER A 160 28.59 23.25 20.74
C SER A 160 29.98 23.77 20.41
N LEU A 161 30.34 23.88 19.14
CA LEU A 161 31.65 24.42 18.73
C LEU A 161 31.82 25.89 19.13
N ARG A 162 30.78 26.72 19.09
CA ARG A 162 30.85 28.12 19.56
C ARG A 162 31.01 28.22 21.08
N LEU A 163 30.45 27.28 21.85
CA LEU A 163 30.66 27.21 23.30
C LEU A 163 32.08 26.77 23.61
N LEU A 164 32.54 25.69 22.98
CA LEU A 164 33.89 25.17 23.14
C LEU A 164 34.95 26.19 22.72
N GLN A 165 34.74 26.92 21.63
CA GLN A 165 35.66 27.98 21.18
C GLN A 165 35.85 29.05 22.27
N ARG A 166 34.77 29.44 22.95
CA ARG A 166 34.81 30.42 24.04
C ARG A 166 35.51 29.88 25.29
N ILE A 167 35.24 28.63 25.66
CA ILE A 167 35.83 28.00 26.87
C ILE A 167 37.33 27.74 26.67
N LEU A 168 37.71 27.22 25.51
CA LEU A 168 39.11 26.96 25.17
C LEU A 168 39.87 28.26 24.89
N GLU A 169 39.16 29.34 24.56
CA GLU A 169 39.71 30.66 24.16
C GLU A 169 40.58 30.55 22.89
N VAL A 170 40.15 29.73 21.94
CA VAL A 170 40.89 29.46 20.71
C VAL A 170 40.33 30.27 19.52
N PRO A 171 41.19 30.71 18.60
CA PRO A 171 40.78 31.43 17.39
C PRO A 171 39.75 30.68 16.55
N ALA A 172 39.94 29.37 16.35
CA ALA A 172 39.06 28.58 15.52
C ALA A 172 39.03 27.10 15.92
N LEU A 173 37.89 26.46 15.63
CA LEU A 173 37.64 25.04 15.81
C LEU A 173 37.00 24.46 14.56
N ALA A 174 37.30 23.21 14.23
CA ALA A 174 36.58 22.45 13.22
C ALA A 174 36.43 21.00 13.62
N VAL A 175 35.33 20.37 13.22
CA VAL A 175 35.13 18.93 13.31
C VAL A 175 35.08 18.35 11.91
N TRP A 176 35.94 17.38 11.67
CA TRP A 176 36.09 16.69 10.39
C TRP A 176 35.63 15.24 10.52
N ARG A 177 34.57 14.87 9.81
CA ARG A 177 34.17 13.47 9.70
C ARG A 177 35.06 12.78 8.66
N VAL A 178 35.50 11.58 9.01
CA VAL A 178 36.25 10.72 8.09
C VAL A 178 35.25 9.83 7.35
N ASP A 179 35.24 9.94 6.02
CA ASP A 179 34.55 8.99 5.15
C ASP A 179 35.57 7.97 4.65
N TRP A 180 35.56 6.80 5.29
CA TRP A 180 36.50 5.71 4.99
C TRP A 180 36.23 5.02 3.66
N GLU A 181 35.01 5.09 3.12
CA GLU A 181 34.66 4.44 1.86
C GLU A 181 35.19 5.24 0.67
N ASN A 182 35.05 6.56 0.74
CA ASN A 182 35.50 7.48 -0.32
C ASN A 182 36.89 8.07 -0.07
N ASP A 183 37.52 7.71 1.05
CA ASP A 183 38.79 8.27 1.53
C ASP A 183 38.80 9.81 1.53
N THR A 184 37.78 10.41 2.15
CA THR A 184 37.61 11.87 2.23
C THR A 184 37.48 12.38 3.67
N LEU A 185 37.84 13.66 3.87
CA LEU A 185 37.52 14.42 5.08
C LEU A 185 36.45 15.44 4.75
N LEU A 186 35.35 15.42 5.51
CA LEU A 186 34.21 16.32 5.33
C LEU A 186 34.02 17.16 6.59
N SER A 187 33.76 18.45 6.42
CA SER A 187 33.50 19.34 7.54
C SER A 187 32.08 19.17 8.05
N GLU A 188 31.94 18.75 9.31
CA GLU A 188 30.65 18.66 9.99
C GLU A 188 30.29 19.99 10.66
N GLY A 189 31.29 20.78 11.01
CA GLY A 189 31.12 22.13 11.52
C GLY A 189 32.46 22.82 11.73
N ALA A 190 32.49 24.12 11.47
CA ALA A 190 33.68 24.94 11.67
C ALA A 190 33.28 26.33 12.20
N VAL A 191 34.02 26.81 13.21
CA VAL A 191 33.81 28.12 13.81
C VAL A 191 35.14 28.86 13.82
N GLY A 192 35.16 30.10 13.34
CA GLY A 192 36.39 30.91 13.24
C GLY A 192 37.25 30.62 12.01
N LEU A 193 36.83 29.72 11.11
CA LEU A 193 37.50 29.46 9.83
C LEU A 193 36.73 30.07 8.64
N PRO A 194 37.41 30.68 7.66
CA PRO A 194 36.79 31.07 6.40
C PRO A 194 36.32 29.86 5.59
N ALA A 195 35.20 30.02 4.86
CA ALA A 195 34.67 28.93 4.03
C ALA A 195 35.65 28.46 2.93
N ALA A 196 36.54 29.35 2.45
CA ALA A 196 37.59 28.98 1.50
C ALA A 196 38.62 28.01 2.11
N PHE A 197 38.97 28.20 3.38
CA PHE A 197 39.84 27.29 4.12
C PHE A 197 39.21 25.91 4.25
N VAL A 198 37.93 25.86 4.63
CA VAL A 198 37.21 24.60 4.82
C VAL A 198 37.14 23.79 3.53
N ARG A 199 36.70 24.41 2.43
CA ARG A 199 36.60 23.75 1.12
C ARG A 199 37.95 23.25 0.60
N GLU A 200 39.02 23.97 0.86
CA GLU A 200 40.35 23.55 0.42
C GLU A 200 40.83 22.31 1.18
N VAL A 201 40.58 22.24 2.50
CA VAL A 201 40.88 21.02 3.28
C VAL A 201 40.13 19.83 2.71
N GLU A 202 38.81 19.95 2.47
CA GLU A 202 37.99 18.86 1.92
C GLU A 202 38.49 18.41 0.54
N ARG A 203 38.82 19.37 -0.33
CA ARG A 203 39.31 19.09 -1.69
C ARG A 203 40.67 18.40 -1.70
N GLN A 204 41.58 18.82 -0.84
CA GLN A 204 42.96 18.30 -0.80
C GLN A 204 43.10 17.03 0.02
N ALA A 205 42.17 16.76 0.92
CA ALA A 205 42.08 15.51 1.66
C ALA A 205 41.50 14.34 0.84
N HIS A 206 40.90 14.61 -0.33
CA HIS A 206 40.32 13.57 -1.18
C HIS A 206 41.39 12.56 -1.65
N GLY A 207 41.18 11.28 -1.35
CA GLY A 207 42.14 10.20 -1.63
C GLY A 207 43.39 10.21 -0.75
N ARG A 208 43.37 10.98 0.36
CA ARG A 208 44.46 11.10 1.33
C ARG A 208 43.95 11.13 2.79
N ALA A 209 42.65 10.94 3.03
CA ALA A 209 42.06 11.13 4.35
C ALA A 209 42.64 10.15 5.38
N ALA A 210 42.75 8.87 5.04
CA ALA A 210 43.34 7.84 5.91
C ALA A 210 44.81 8.15 6.25
N GLU A 211 45.59 8.61 5.27
CA GLU A 211 46.98 9.03 5.45
C GLU A 211 47.08 10.19 6.45
N LEU A 212 46.27 11.24 6.24
CA LEU A 212 46.26 12.45 7.06
C LEU A 212 45.81 12.16 8.49
N VAL A 213 44.77 11.33 8.66
CA VAL A 213 44.30 10.89 9.98
C VAL A 213 45.40 10.12 10.70
N HIS A 214 46.04 9.15 10.03
CA HIS A 214 47.10 8.35 10.63
C HIS A 214 48.26 9.22 11.12
N ARG A 215 48.79 10.09 10.26
CA ARG A 215 49.89 11.02 10.59
C ARG A 215 49.52 12.00 11.71
N ALA A 216 48.28 12.49 11.71
CA ALA A 216 47.79 13.37 12.77
C ALA A 216 47.77 12.67 14.13
N LEU A 217 47.40 11.38 14.17
CA LEU A 217 47.33 10.60 15.40
C LEU A 217 48.69 10.11 15.90
N GLU A 218 49.63 9.77 15.01
CA GLU A 218 51.00 9.38 15.39
C GLU A 218 51.77 10.52 16.06
N SER A 219 51.48 11.76 15.66
CA SER A 219 52.10 12.97 16.20
C SER A 219 51.13 13.80 17.05
N ALA A 220 50.16 13.17 17.72
CA ALA A 220 49.06 13.85 18.41
C ALA A 220 49.49 14.88 19.47
N VAL A 221 50.69 14.72 20.06
CA VAL A 221 51.25 15.64 21.07
C VAL A 221 52.00 16.82 20.44
N ARG A 222 52.22 16.81 19.12
CA ARG A 222 52.93 17.85 18.38
C ARG A 222 51.96 18.65 17.50
N PRO A 223 51.82 19.96 17.72
CA PRO A 223 50.98 20.80 16.87
C PRO A 223 51.49 20.75 15.42
N VAL A 224 50.54 20.76 14.49
CA VAL A 224 50.76 20.91 13.06
C VAL A 224 51.28 22.33 12.82
N ASP A 225 52.47 22.45 12.26
CA ASP A 225 53.06 23.75 11.94
C ASP A 225 52.49 24.27 10.62
N MET A 226 51.69 25.33 10.69
CA MET A 226 50.95 25.88 9.56
C MET A 226 51.59 27.16 8.97
N ARG A 227 52.80 27.53 9.43
CA ARG A 227 53.51 28.73 8.94
C ARG A 227 53.83 28.61 7.44
N GLU A 228 54.07 29.75 6.80
CA GLU A 228 54.26 29.85 5.33
C GLU A 228 55.45 29.03 4.82
N GLY A 229 56.50 28.87 5.62
CA GLY A 229 57.70 28.05 5.31
C GLY A 229 57.72 26.65 5.94
N SER A 230 56.61 26.17 6.49
CA SER A 230 56.53 24.85 7.10
C SER A 230 56.48 23.73 6.05
N ASN A 231 57.28 22.68 6.28
CA ASN A 231 57.25 21.42 5.50
C ASN A 231 56.41 20.33 6.21
N ASP A 232 55.51 20.69 7.12
CA ASP A 232 54.67 19.73 7.84
C ASP A 232 53.67 19.07 6.88
N GLU A 233 53.89 17.79 6.57
CA GLU A 233 53.13 17.00 5.60
C GLU A 233 51.64 16.82 5.98
N ARG A 234 51.25 17.18 7.21
CA ARG A 234 49.86 17.19 7.69
C ARG A 234 49.08 18.42 7.22
N VAL A 235 49.75 19.45 6.72
CA VAL A 235 49.12 20.68 6.21
C VAL A 235 48.69 20.50 4.76
N VAL A 236 47.38 20.56 4.52
CA VAL A 236 46.79 20.36 3.19
C VAL A 236 46.31 21.66 2.51
N THR A 237 46.29 22.78 3.23
CA THR A 237 45.85 24.08 2.70
C THR A 237 46.99 24.82 2.03
N ALA A 238 46.70 25.61 0.98
CA ALA A 238 47.71 26.42 0.29
C ALA A 238 48.24 27.58 1.17
N PRO A 239 49.52 28.00 1.04
CA PRO A 239 50.10 29.07 1.85
C PRO A 239 49.34 30.40 1.80
N GLU A 240 48.73 30.73 0.66
CA GLU A 240 47.91 31.93 0.47
C GLU A 240 46.68 31.92 1.38
N ILE A 241 45.99 30.78 1.43
CA ILE A 241 44.77 30.59 2.24
C ILE A 241 45.11 30.61 3.73
N ARG A 242 46.29 30.09 4.14
CA ARG A 242 46.75 30.14 5.54
C ARG A 242 47.15 31.55 5.99
N ARG A 243 47.75 32.36 5.10
CA ARG A 243 48.07 33.77 5.40
C ARG A 243 46.83 34.59 5.74
N GLU A 244 45.73 34.35 5.02
CA GLU A 244 44.46 35.07 5.25
C GLU A 244 43.81 34.74 6.60
N THR A 245 44.08 33.56 7.19
CA THR A 245 43.50 33.18 8.48
C THR A 245 44.29 33.71 9.69
N GLY A 246 45.59 33.99 9.51
CA GLY A 246 46.49 34.37 10.60
C GLY A 246 46.69 33.26 11.63
N LEU A 247 46.52 31.99 11.22
CA LEU A 247 46.70 30.81 12.06
C LEU A 247 48.06 30.17 11.76
N GLU A 248 48.88 29.97 12.78
CA GLU A 248 50.23 29.42 12.65
C GLU A 248 50.34 27.97 13.10
N ALA A 249 49.37 27.46 13.86
CA ALA A 249 49.40 26.11 14.39
C ALA A 249 48.01 25.46 14.45
N GLY A 250 47.97 24.12 14.35
CA GLY A 250 46.76 23.31 14.51
C GLY A 250 47.01 22.08 15.38
N VAL A 251 46.10 21.78 16.29
CA VAL A 251 46.10 20.56 17.10
C VAL A 251 44.94 19.69 16.66
N VAL A 252 45.17 18.40 16.46
CA VAL A 252 44.14 17.46 16.00
C VAL A 252 43.94 16.38 17.05
N VAL A 253 42.70 16.25 17.52
CA VAL A 253 42.30 15.29 18.55
C VAL A 253 41.20 14.37 18.00
N PRO A 254 41.28 13.04 18.17
CA PRO A 254 40.25 12.14 17.71
C PRO A 254 39.00 12.20 18.60
N ILE A 255 37.84 12.34 17.98
CA ILE A 255 36.55 12.06 18.61
C ILE A 255 36.30 10.56 18.47
N ARG A 256 36.27 9.86 19.62
CA ARG A 256 36.15 8.39 19.66
C ARG A 256 34.81 7.92 20.18
N ARG A 257 34.21 6.94 19.51
CA ARG A 257 33.01 6.22 19.98
C ARG A 257 33.30 4.73 20.02
N ALA A 258 33.11 4.10 21.18
CA ALA A 258 33.42 2.68 21.41
C ALA A 258 34.83 2.27 20.92
N GLY A 259 35.83 3.14 21.14
CA GLY A 259 37.23 2.91 20.73
C GLY A 259 37.58 3.27 19.28
N ARG A 260 36.60 3.52 18.42
CA ARG A 260 36.81 3.90 17.00
C ARG A 260 36.78 5.41 16.81
N VAL A 261 37.66 5.94 15.94
CA VAL A 261 37.66 7.35 15.55
C VAL A 261 36.51 7.61 14.58
N VAL A 262 35.55 8.44 14.98
CA VAL A 262 34.38 8.80 14.15
C VAL A 262 34.54 10.17 13.48
N ALA A 263 35.31 11.06 14.11
CA ALA A 263 35.64 12.39 13.60
C ALA A 263 36.94 12.90 14.24
N LEU A 264 37.46 14.00 13.72
CA LEU A 264 38.62 14.72 14.25
C LEU A 264 38.22 16.12 14.69
N LEU A 265 38.50 16.48 15.93
CA LEU A 265 38.44 17.85 16.42
C LEU A 265 39.78 18.54 16.10
N SER A 266 39.76 19.56 15.25
CA SER A 266 40.89 20.42 14.97
C SER A 266 40.76 21.74 15.72
N VAL A 267 41.78 22.06 16.51
CA VAL A 267 41.91 23.31 17.26
C VAL A 267 43.00 24.16 16.63
N TYR A 268 42.68 25.39 16.22
CA TYR A 268 43.64 26.25 15.53
C TYR A 268 44.07 27.42 16.40
N LEU A 269 45.36 27.73 16.38
CA LEU A 269 46.02 28.73 17.21
C LEU A 269 46.68 29.82 16.35
N ARG A 270 46.82 31.02 16.90
CA ARG A 270 47.42 32.17 16.20
C ARG A 270 48.93 32.09 16.16
N ARG A 271 49.56 31.56 17.20
CA ARG A 271 51.01 31.39 17.29
C ARG A 271 51.37 29.99 17.73
N MET A 272 52.51 29.50 17.27
CA MET A 272 53.04 28.19 17.68
C MET A 272 53.34 28.15 19.19
N GLU A 273 53.72 29.28 19.78
CA GLU A 273 54.01 29.45 21.21
C GLU A 273 52.76 29.40 22.10
N ASP A 274 51.56 29.54 21.52
CA ASP A 274 50.30 29.46 22.26
C ASP A 274 49.96 28.02 22.66
N PHE A 275 50.62 27.01 22.07
CA PHE A 275 50.41 25.60 22.38
C PHE A 275 51.22 25.15 23.61
N ASP A 276 50.53 24.58 24.60
CA ASP A 276 51.13 23.73 25.63
C ASP A 276 50.80 22.24 25.41
N ARG A 277 51.73 21.35 25.79
CA ARG A 277 51.39 19.94 25.99
C ARG A 277 50.35 19.75 27.09
N ALA A 278 50.35 20.59 28.12
CA ALA A 278 49.34 20.53 29.18
C ALA A 278 47.91 20.82 28.66
N ASP A 279 47.75 21.59 27.57
CA ASP A 279 46.45 21.90 26.97
C ASP A 279 45.82 20.70 26.26
N MET A 280 46.59 19.64 25.97
CA MET A 280 46.05 18.41 25.36
C MET A 280 44.93 17.80 26.20
N GLN A 281 45.01 17.87 27.53
CA GLN A 281 43.95 17.38 28.41
C GLN A 281 42.63 18.14 28.23
N LEU A 282 42.68 19.43 27.91
CA LEU A 282 41.51 20.25 27.62
C LEU A 282 40.89 19.86 26.28
N TYR A 283 41.73 19.66 25.26
CA TYR A 283 41.26 19.29 23.92
C TYR A 283 40.70 17.86 23.89
N ASP A 284 41.32 16.93 24.61
CA ASP A 284 40.79 15.56 24.80
C ASP A 284 39.43 15.61 25.51
N SER A 285 39.30 16.38 26.60
CA SER A 285 38.03 16.55 27.31
C SER A 285 36.93 17.15 26.42
N ALA A 286 37.28 18.10 25.56
CA ALA A 286 36.33 18.67 24.59
C ALA A 286 35.91 17.66 23.51
N ALA A 287 36.85 16.84 23.02
CA ALA A 287 36.56 15.77 22.07
C ALA A 287 35.69 14.66 22.68
N GLU A 288 35.91 14.30 23.94
CA GLU A 288 35.07 13.36 24.69
C GLU A 288 33.65 13.88 24.87
N ALA A 289 33.48 15.14 25.30
CA ALA A 289 32.16 15.76 25.44
C ALA A 289 31.40 15.81 24.10
N LEU A 290 32.09 16.12 23.00
CA LEU A 290 31.51 16.06 21.66
C LEU A 290 31.14 14.63 21.25
N ALA A 291 31.92 13.61 21.62
CA ALA A 291 31.61 12.22 21.30
C ALA A 291 30.31 11.73 21.96
N VAL A 292 30.07 12.14 23.21
CA VAL A 292 28.83 11.85 23.94
C VAL A 292 27.65 12.53 23.26
N ALA A 293 27.73 13.85 23.04
CA ALA A 293 26.69 14.62 22.36
C ALA A 293 26.38 14.07 20.95
N TRP A 294 27.40 13.67 20.19
CA TRP A 294 27.26 13.06 18.88
C TRP A 294 26.44 11.76 18.93
N THR A 295 26.73 10.90 19.90
CA THR A 295 26.02 9.62 20.07
C THR A 295 24.53 9.86 20.31
N VAL A 296 24.20 10.85 21.13
CA VAL A 296 22.83 11.24 21.43
C VAL A 296 22.11 11.80 20.20
N ALA A 297 22.77 12.70 19.45
CA ALA A 297 22.21 13.27 18.23
C ALA A 297 21.88 12.19 17.18
N GLU A 298 22.79 11.22 17.00
CA GLU A 298 22.64 10.15 16.03
C GLU A 298 21.51 9.18 16.40
N THR A 299 21.45 8.76 17.67
CA THR A 299 20.33 7.92 18.16
C THR A 299 18.99 8.64 18.03
N ARG A 300 18.94 9.96 18.28
CA ARG A 300 17.73 10.76 18.08
C ARG A 300 17.31 10.79 16.61
N ARG A 301 18.27 10.99 15.70
CA ARG A 301 18.05 11.01 14.24
C ARG A 301 17.50 9.67 13.75
N GLU A 302 18.10 8.55 14.16
CA GLU A 302 17.63 7.21 13.83
C GLU A 302 16.22 6.94 14.36
N LEU A 303 15.92 7.34 15.59
CA LEU A 303 14.57 7.21 16.17
C LEU A 303 13.53 8.00 15.37
N LEU A 304 13.83 9.25 15.02
CA LEU A 304 12.93 10.09 14.21
C LEU A 304 12.71 9.50 12.82
N LEU A 305 13.77 9.04 12.16
CA LEU A 305 13.67 8.37 10.86
C LEU A 305 12.81 7.11 10.96
N ASN A 306 13.04 6.25 11.96
CA ASN A 306 12.24 5.04 12.17
C ASN A 306 10.77 5.36 12.47
N GLN A 307 10.49 6.40 13.25
CA GLN A 307 9.11 6.87 13.49
C GLN A 307 8.43 7.39 12.22
N GLN A 308 9.15 8.14 11.39
CA GLN A 308 8.64 8.62 10.10
C GLN A 308 8.39 7.47 9.13
N LEU A 309 9.34 6.54 9.01
CA LEU A 309 9.19 5.34 8.19
C LEU A 309 8.02 4.48 8.67
N TYR A 310 7.86 4.27 9.98
CA TYR A 310 6.72 3.55 10.54
C TYR A 310 5.40 4.24 10.18
N ARG A 311 5.29 5.56 10.36
CA ARG A 311 4.06 6.29 9.98
C ARG A 311 3.76 6.15 8.49
N ALA A 312 4.75 6.35 7.62
CA ALA A 312 4.57 6.29 6.18
C ALA A 312 4.23 4.87 5.69
N LEU A 313 4.89 3.84 6.24
CA LEU A 313 4.78 2.45 5.77
C LEU A 313 3.69 1.64 6.48
N VAL A 314 3.19 2.10 7.62
CA VAL A 314 2.19 1.38 8.43
C VAL A 314 0.96 2.23 8.70
N GLU A 315 1.09 3.39 9.36
CA GLU A 315 -0.09 4.18 9.79
C GLU A 315 -0.85 4.85 8.66
N GLU A 316 -0.13 5.41 7.68
CA GLU A 316 -0.71 6.17 6.57
C GLU A 316 -1.10 5.28 5.38
N GLN A 317 -0.93 3.97 5.50
CA GLN A 317 -1.31 3.03 4.44
C GLN A 317 -2.84 2.92 4.32
N PRO A 318 -3.38 2.87 3.08
CA PRO A 318 -4.81 2.71 2.85
C PRO A 318 -5.30 1.28 3.16
N VAL A 319 -4.38 0.31 3.21
CA VAL A 319 -4.66 -1.08 3.61
C VAL A 319 -4.59 -1.23 5.12
N GLY A 320 -5.42 -2.12 5.67
CA GLY A 320 -5.32 -2.50 7.06
C GLY A 320 -4.10 -3.39 7.29
N ILE A 321 -3.30 -3.09 8.29
CA ILE A 321 -2.15 -3.92 8.70
C ILE A 321 -2.37 -4.35 10.14
N VAL A 322 -2.32 -5.66 10.38
CA VAL A 322 -2.43 -6.25 11.72
C VAL A 322 -1.31 -7.25 11.92
N LEU A 323 -0.65 -7.22 13.08
CA LEU A 323 0.22 -8.29 13.55
C LEU A 323 -0.42 -8.96 14.75
N CYS A 324 -0.47 -10.28 14.74
CA CYS A 324 -0.99 -11.10 15.82
C CYS A 324 0.07 -12.11 16.28
N ALA A 325 0.06 -12.45 17.55
CA ALA A 325 0.70 -13.67 18.02
C ALA A 325 0.00 -14.91 17.43
N MET A 326 0.65 -16.07 17.51
CA MET A 326 0.14 -17.35 16.98
C MET A 326 -1.21 -17.77 17.57
N ASP A 327 -1.52 -17.32 18.78
CA ASP A 327 -2.81 -17.53 19.46
C ASP A 327 -3.92 -16.58 18.97
N GLY A 328 -3.64 -15.64 18.06
CA GLY A 328 -4.58 -14.65 17.57
C GLY A 328 -4.63 -13.34 18.33
N SER A 329 -3.84 -13.18 19.40
CA SER A 329 -3.76 -11.93 20.16
C SER A 329 -3.10 -10.83 19.34
N VAL A 330 -3.81 -9.74 19.08
CA VAL A 330 -3.29 -8.61 18.28
C VAL A 330 -2.16 -7.89 19.04
N ARG A 331 -1.02 -7.73 18.39
CA ARG A 331 0.17 -7.00 18.87
C ARG A 331 0.27 -5.60 18.28
N LEU A 332 -0.20 -5.43 17.04
CA LEU A 332 -0.20 -4.18 16.31
C LEU A 332 -1.40 -4.13 15.37
N ALA A 333 -2.02 -2.96 15.26
CA ALA A 333 -3.00 -2.65 14.21
C ALA A 333 -2.82 -1.19 13.80
N ASN A 334 -2.87 -0.89 12.51
CA ASN A 334 -2.87 0.49 12.03
C ASN A 334 -4.29 1.09 12.00
N GLY A 335 -4.40 2.40 11.81
CA GLY A 335 -5.70 3.09 11.74
C GLY A 335 -6.64 2.55 10.65
N SER A 336 -6.10 2.10 9.51
CA SER A 336 -6.91 1.50 8.43
C SER A 336 -7.49 0.14 8.83
N ALA A 337 -6.73 -0.72 9.52
CA ALA A 337 -7.23 -1.99 10.03
C ALA A 337 -8.36 -1.80 11.04
N ALA A 338 -8.20 -0.83 11.96
CA ALA A 338 -9.24 -0.49 12.92
C ALA A 338 -10.56 -0.13 12.20
N ARG A 339 -10.51 0.77 11.23
CA ARG A 339 -11.70 1.16 10.45
C ARG A 339 -12.33 -0.01 9.71
N LEU A 340 -11.52 -0.83 9.03
CA LEU A 340 -11.98 -1.99 8.26
C LEU A 340 -12.64 -3.05 9.16
N LEU A 341 -12.09 -3.27 10.35
CA LEU A 341 -12.59 -4.24 11.32
C LEU A 341 -13.71 -3.70 12.21
N GLY A 342 -14.12 -2.44 12.03
CA GLY A 342 -15.17 -1.82 12.85
C GLY A 342 -14.69 -1.44 14.25
N TYR A 343 -13.57 -0.72 14.34
CA TYR A 343 -13.06 -0.11 15.56
C TYR A 343 -12.74 1.37 15.31
N GLU A 344 -13.11 2.24 16.26
CA GLU A 344 -12.85 3.68 16.17
C GLU A 344 -11.35 3.99 16.20
N ARG A 345 -10.57 3.15 16.88
CA ARG A 345 -9.17 3.38 17.22
C ARG A 345 -8.39 2.06 17.26
N PRO A 346 -7.17 2.00 16.72
CA PRO A 346 -6.37 0.77 16.69
C PRO A 346 -6.00 0.25 18.07
N GLU A 347 -5.86 1.11 19.08
CA GLU A 347 -5.48 0.70 20.44
C GLU A 347 -6.52 -0.23 21.10
N ARG A 348 -7.78 -0.18 20.62
CA ARG A 348 -8.86 -1.07 21.09
C ARG A 348 -8.71 -2.50 20.59
N LEU A 349 -7.93 -2.72 19.54
CA LEU A 349 -7.66 -4.06 19.01
C LEU A 349 -6.52 -4.75 19.76
N ILE A 350 -5.58 -3.99 20.35
CA ILE A 350 -4.37 -4.55 20.98
C ILE A 350 -4.73 -5.48 22.14
N GLY A 351 -4.16 -6.68 22.14
CA GLY A 351 -4.37 -7.74 23.14
C GLY A 351 -5.65 -8.55 22.95
N VAL A 352 -6.52 -8.15 22.03
CA VAL A 352 -7.76 -8.88 21.73
C VAL A 352 -7.46 -10.04 20.78
N ARG A 353 -8.16 -11.17 20.94
CA ARG A 353 -8.06 -12.30 20.01
C ARG A 353 -8.86 -12.00 18.75
N LEU A 354 -8.16 -11.72 17.66
CA LEU A 354 -8.76 -11.28 16.39
C LEU A 354 -9.88 -12.22 15.90
N PRO A 355 -9.71 -13.56 15.89
CA PRO A 355 -10.77 -14.47 15.42
C PRO A 355 -12.08 -14.41 16.22
N GLU A 356 -12.03 -13.94 17.47
CA GLU A 356 -13.19 -13.88 18.36
C GLU A 356 -13.97 -12.57 18.23
N VAL A 357 -13.35 -11.53 17.67
CA VAL A 357 -13.92 -10.18 17.66
C VAL A 357 -14.28 -9.63 16.30
N VAL A 358 -13.67 -10.16 15.23
CA VAL A 358 -14.11 -9.79 13.88
C VAL A 358 -15.49 -10.38 13.65
N ARG A 359 -16.48 -9.50 13.44
CA ARG A 359 -17.85 -9.90 13.12
C ARG A 359 -17.91 -10.30 11.65
N THR A 360 -17.78 -11.58 11.37
CA THR A 360 -17.81 -12.12 10.01
C THR A 360 -19.07 -12.94 9.76
N LEU A 361 -19.46 -13.06 8.49
CA LEU A 361 -20.48 -14.04 8.06
C LEU A 361 -19.87 -15.45 7.86
N ALA A 362 -18.55 -15.55 7.76
CA ALA A 362 -17.79 -16.80 7.62
C ALA A 362 -16.56 -16.78 8.57
N PRO A 363 -16.23 -17.88 9.26
CA PRO A 363 -15.11 -17.91 10.18
C PRO A 363 -13.78 -17.60 9.46
N LEU A 364 -12.86 -16.90 10.15
CA LEU A 364 -11.51 -16.71 9.64
C LEU A 364 -10.81 -18.08 9.53
N PRO A 365 -10.07 -18.38 8.46
CA PRO A 365 -9.27 -19.61 8.34
C PRO A 365 -7.97 -19.51 9.17
N TRP A 366 -8.12 -19.22 10.46
CA TRP A 366 -7.03 -18.90 11.37
C TRP A 366 -6.05 -20.07 11.55
N ASP A 367 -6.59 -21.27 11.78
CA ASP A 367 -5.77 -22.47 12.00
C ASP A 367 -4.94 -22.82 10.76
N GLU A 368 -5.50 -22.60 9.56
CA GLU A 368 -4.78 -22.80 8.30
C GLU A 368 -3.63 -21.80 8.15
N TRP A 369 -3.87 -20.52 8.49
CA TRP A 369 -2.83 -19.49 8.45
C TRP A 369 -1.68 -19.79 9.43
N CYS A 370 -1.99 -20.24 10.64
CA CYS A 370 -1.01 -20.55 11.68
C CYS A 370 -0.14 -21.79 11.38
N GLN A 371 -0.59 -22.69 10.51
CA GLN A 371 0.16 -23.90 10.15
C GLN A 371 1.20 -23.67 9.04
N ARG A 372 1.22 -22.47 8.43
CA ARG A 372 2.13 -22.17 7.33
C ARG A 372 3.59 -21.99 7.81
N PRO A 373 4.59 -22.27 6.97
CA PRO A 373 5.99 -22.00 7.33
C PRO A 373 6.29 -20.49 7.36
N VAL A 374 7.25 -20.10 8.22
CA VAL A 374 7.76 -18.72 8.30
C VAL A 374 8.33 -18.28 6.95
N GLY A 375 7.97 -17.08 6.49
CA GLY A 375 8.44 -16.54 5.21
C GLY A 375 7.77 -17.11 3.96
N ALA A 376 6.80 -18.02 4.09
CA ALA A 376 6.01 -18.49 2.96
C ALA A 376 5.22 -17.34 2.30
N PRO A 377 4.91 -17.46 0.99
CA PRO A 377 4.05 -16.50 0.30
C PRO A 377 2.71 -16.33 1.03
N SER A 378 2.17 -15.11 0.98
CA SER A 378 0.89 -14.77 1.59
C SER A 378 -0.26 -15.57 0.96
N VAL A 379 -1.22 -15.96 1.78
CA VAL A 379 -2.48 -16.58 1.34
C VAL A 379 -3.62 -15.61 1.51
N GLY A 380 -4.39 -15.45 0.45
CA GLY A 380 -5.61 -14.64 0.42
C GLY A 380 -6.82 -15.42 0.93
N ALA A 381 -7.68 -14.78 1.72
CA ALA A 381 -9.04 -15.23 1.97
C ALA A 381 -9.99 -14.04 1.87
N VAL A 382 -11.11 -14.20 1.16
CA VAL A 382 -12.10 -13.14 0.98
C VAL A 382 -13.28 -13.40 1.89
N ILE A 383 -13.54 -12.47 2.81
CA ILE A 383 -14.43 -12.69 3.95
C ILE A 383 -15.37 -11.49 4.08
N PRO A 384 -16.70 -11.72 4.15
CA PRO A 384 -17.65 -10.66 4.49
C PRO A 384 -17.53 -10.29 5.98
N VAL A 385 -17.24 -9.02 6.24
CA VAL A 385 -17.03 -8.42 7.56
C VAL A 385 -18.08 -7.34 7.81
N LEU A 386 -18.72 -7.37 8.96
CA LEU A 386 -19.69 -6.36 9.38
C LEU A 386 -18.98 -5.20 10.10
N SER A 387 -19.01 -3.99 9.53
CA SER A 387 -18.42 -2.79 10.15
C SER A 387 -19.35 -2.12 11.18
N LEU A 388 -18.81 -1.16 11.95
CA LEU A 388 -19.56 -0.44 13.03
C LEU A 388 -20.79 0.31 12.54
N ASP A 389 -20.72 0.83 11.32
CA ASP A 389 -21.84 1.48 10.63
C ASP A 389 -22.90 0.48 10.13
N LYS A 390 -22.80 -0.78 10.57
CA LYS A 390 -23.69 -1.88 10.20
C LYS A 390 -23.64 -2.19 8.71
N ARG A 391 -22.55 -1.90 7.99
CA ARG A 391 -22.42 -2.27 6.57
C ARG A 391 -21.62 -3.55 6.40
N LEU A 392 -22.01 -4.36 5.43
CA LEU A 392 -21.25 -5.54 5.06
C LEU A 392 -20.16 -5.12 4.07
N ARG A 393 -18.91 -5.38 4.43
CA ARG A 393 -17.74 -5.16 3.58
C ARG A 393 -17.14 -6.49 3.20
N ILE A 394 -16.71 -6.63 1.96
CA ILE A 394 -15.97 -7.79 1.50
C ILE A 394 -14.49 -7.45 1.68
N ILE A 395 -13.85 -8.05 2.68
CA ILE A 395 -12.44 -7.82 2.99
C ILE A 395 -11.61 -8.99 2.51
N GLU A 396 -10.58 -8.70 1.73
CA GLU A 396 -9.54 -9.64 1.38
C GLU A 396 -8.42 -9.61 2.43
N PHE A 397 -8.21 -10.72 3.10
CA PHE A 397 -7.17 -10.94 4.09
C PHE A 397 -5.99 -11.66 3.45
N HIS A 398 -4.82 -11.03 3.44
CA HIS A 398 -3.56 -11.66 3.07
C HIS A 398 -2.77 -12.01 4.32
N ALA A 399 -2.69 -13.30 4.64
CA ALA A 399 -1.98 -13.79 5.81
C ALA A 399 -0.61 -14.36 5.46
N ARG A 400 0.41 -14.01 6.24
CA ARG A 400 1.74 -14.64 6.20
C ARG A 400 2.35 -14.71 7.60
N ILE A 401 3.23 -15.67 7.82
CA ILE A 401 3.99 -15.76 9.08
C ILE A 401 5.32 -15.02 8.91
N VAL A 402 5.57 -14.09 9.81
CA VAL A 402 6.82 -13.32 9.93
C VAL A 402 7.48 -13.61 11.26
N GLU A 403 8.80 -13.51 11.31
CA GLU A 403 9.55 -13.61 12.55
C GLU A 403 9.90 -12.20 13.02
N LEU A 404 9.50 -11.85 14.24
CA LEU A 404 9.73 -10.53 14.83
C LEU A 404 10.19 -10.69 16.29
N PRO A 405 10.96 -9.74 16.83
CA PRO A 405 11.33 -9.75 18.24
C PRO A 405 10.08 -9.63 19.12
N GLY A 406 9.85 -10.64 19.95
CA GLY A 406 8.79 -10.70 20.94
C GLY A 406 9.16 -10.01 22.26
N THR A 407 8.34 -10.22 23.29
CA THR A 407 8.60 -9.70 24.64
C THR A 407 9.82 -10.39 25.25
N GLY A 408 10.96 -9.67 25.31
CA GLY A 408 12.23 -10.19 25.86
C GLY A 408 13.34 -10.44 24.84
N ALA A 409 13.28 -9.83 23.66
CA ALA A 409 14.32 -9.90 22.62
C ALA A 409 14.57 -11.30 22.03
N ARG A 410 13.64 -12.25 22.23
CA ARG A 410 13.59 -13.51 21.47
C ARG A 410 12.81 -13.29 20.18
N TRP A 411 13.28 -13.89 19.10
CA TRP A 411 12.54 -13.92 17.84
C TRP A 411 11.39 -14.92 17.95
N GLU A 412 10.18 -14.47 17.63
CA GLU A 412 8.96 -15.24 17.74
C GLU A 412 8.15 -15.16 16.44
N PRO A 413 7.52 -16.26 15.99
CA PRO A 413 6.64 -16.24 14.84
C PRO A 413 5.36 -15.47 15.16
N GLN A 414 4.94 -14.63 14.24
CA GLN A 414 3.74 -13.81 14.31
C GLN A 414 2.98 -13.88 12.98
N VAL A 415 1.66 -13.81 13.04
CA VAL A 415 0.81 -13.75 11.84
C VAL A 415 0.65 -12.29 11.45
N GLN A 416 1.17 -11.93 10.27
CA GLN A 416 0.90 -10.65 9.65
C GLN A 416 -0.30 -10.77 8.72
N LEU A 417 -1.26 -9.87 8.89
CA LEU A 417 -2.41 -9.73 8.03
C LEU A 417 -2.37 -8.38 7.33
N VAL A 418 -2.61 -8.40 6.03
CA VAL A 418 -2.94 -7.21 5.24
C VAL A 418 -4.40 -7.33 4.81
N LEU A 419 -5.19 -6.30 5.08
CA LEU A 419 -6.64 -6.26 4.88
C LEU A 419 -6.95 -5.22 3.82
N GLN A 420 -7.69 -5.63 2.78
CA GLN A 420 -8.13 -4.74 1.72
C GLN A 420 -9.64 -4.84 1.56
N ASP A 421 -10.32 -3.68 1.57
CA ASP A 421 -11.73 -3.62 1.19
C ASP A 421 -11.84 -3.77 -0.33
N VAL A 422 -12.44 -4.86 -0.77
CA VAL A 422 -12.66 -5.19 -2.19
C VAL A 422 -14.15 -5.21 -2.53
N THR A 423 -14.98 -4.60 -1.70
CA THR A 423 -16.45 -4.62 -1.85
C THR A 423 -16.89 -4.07 -3.21
N LEU A 424 -16.33 -2.94 -3.63
CA LEU A 424 -16.70 -2.29 -4.88
C LEU A 424 -16.21 -3.07 -6.11
N GLU A 425 -14.98 -3.56 -6.06
CA GLU A 425 -14.37 -4.39 -7.11
C GLU A 425 -15.17 -5.68 -7.30
N ARG A 426 -15.57 -6.33 -6.21
CA ARG A 426 -16.44 -7.53 -6.22
C ARG A 426 -17.81 -7.23 -6.81
N ARG A 427 -18.46 -6.13 -6.41
CA ARG A 427 -19.75 -5.69 -6.98
C ARG A 427 -19.66 -5.50 -8.50
N ARG A 428 -18.60 -4.84 -9.00
CA ARG A 428 -18.36 -4.62 -10.44
C ARG A 428 -18.05 -5.91 -11.20
N LEU A 429 -17.23 -6.78 -10.63
CA LEU A 429 -16.88 -8.06 -11.27
C LEU A 429 -18.14 -8.93 -11.43
N MET A 430 -18.94 -9.03 -10.38
CA MET A 430 -20.23 -9.72 -10.41
C MET A 430 -21.16 -9.15 -11.49
N GLU A 431 -21.29 -7.82 -11.57
CA GLU A 431 -22.12 -7.18 -12.60
C GLU A 431 -21.72 -7.63 -14.01
N LEU A 432 -20.42 -7.66 -14.30
CA LEU A 432 -19.89 -8.10 -15.60
C LEU A 432 -20.14 -9.60 -15.85
N GLU A 433 -19.91 -10.44 -14.85
CA GLU A 433 -20.16 -11.89 -14.95
C GLU A 433 -21.64 -12.20 -15.16
N LEU A 434 -22.52 -11.45 -14.48
CA LEU A 434 -23.96 -11.60 -14.58
C LEU A 434 -24.45 -11.13 -15.96
N LEU A 435 -23.91 -10.04 -16.51
CA LEU A 435 -24.18 -9.63 -17.89
C LEU A 435 -23.75 -10.70 -18.90
N HIS A 436 -22.58 -11.31 -18.71
CA HIS A 436 -22.11 -12.38 -19.59
C HIS A 436 -23.06 -13.59 -19.59
N ASP A 437 -23.46 -14.05 -18.39
CA ASP A 437 -24.37 -15.18 -18.23
C ASP A 437 -25.77 -14.90 -18.81
N LEU A 438 -26.32 -13.71 -18.53
CA LEU A 438 -27.61 -13.28 -19.07
C LEU A 438 -27.60 -13.28 -20.61
N THR A 439 -26.52 -12.78 -21.22
CA THR A 439 -26.37 -12.77 -22.69
C THR A 439 -26.35 -14.17 -23.27
N ARG A 440 -25.67 -15.12 -22.60
CA ARG A 440 -25.64 -16.53 -23.03
C ARG A 440 -27.03 -17.17 -22.95
N MET A 441 -27.78 -16.92 -21.87
CA MET A 441 -29.12 -17.48 -21.68
C MET A 441 -30.14 -17.09 -22.75
N VAL A 442 -30.05 -15.87 -23.31
CA VAL A 442 -30.93 -15.48 -24.44
C VAL A 442 -30.70 -16.35 -25.66
N SER A 443 -29.44 -16.73 -25.89
CA SER A 443 -29.03 -17.43 -27.09
C SER A 443 -29.41 -18.90 -27.07
N GLU A 444 -29.48 -19.52 -25.89
CA GLU A 444 -29.61 -20.97 -25.73
C GLU A 444 -31.06 -21.42 -25.48
N ASP A 445 -31.80 -20.83 -24.54
CA ASP A 445 -33.11 -21.37 -24.10
C ASP A 445 -34.23 -20.33 -23.96
N ARG A 446 -33.92 -19.02 -24.02
CA ARG A 446 -34.90 -17.91 -23.87
C ARG A 446 -35.78 -17.98 -22.62
N ASN A 447 -35.31 -18.70 -21.60
CA ASN A 447 -36.06 -18.92 -20.37
C ASN A 447 -35.83 -17.77 -19.39
N LEU A 448 -36.71 -16.77 -19.42
CA LEU A 448 -36.65 -15.61 -18.53
C LEU A 448 -36.74 -15.97 -17.05
N ASP A 449 -37.51 -17.00 -16.70
CA ASP A 449 -37.62 -17.44 -15.31
C ASP A 449 -36.28 -18.04 -14.83
N ALA A 450 -35.59 -18.82 -15.65
CA ALA A 450 -34.24 -19.31 -15.34
C ALA A 450 -33.23 -18.16 -15.12
N ALA A 451 -33.30 -17.12 -15.95
CA ALA A 451 -32.47 -15.93 -15.80
C ALA A 451 -32.73 -15.21 -14.46
N PHE A 452 -34.00 -14.99 -14.11
CA PHE A 452 -34.35 -14.40 -12.82
C PHE A 452 -33.88 -15.24 -11.63
N GLN A 453 -33.98 -16.57 -11.72
CA GLN A 453 -33.49 -17.47 -10.66
C GLN A 453 -31.98 -17.34 -10.48
N ILE A 454 -31.21 -17.35 -11.57
CA ILE A 454 -29.76 -17.19 -11.51
C ILE A 454 -29.39 -15.85 -10.88
N VAL A 455 -30.02 -14.76 -11.30
CA VAL A 455 -29.75 -13.42 -10.74
C VAL A 455 -30.04 -13.38 -9.24
N ALA A 456 -31.21 -13.86 -8.81
CA ALA A 456 -31.59 -13.87 -7.40
C ALA A 456 -30.64 -14.73 -6.56
N ASP A 457 -30.27 -15.91 -7.06
CA ASP A 457 -29.33 -16.83 -6.42
C ASP A 457 -27.94 -16.21 -6.23
N ARG A 458 -27.44 -15.54 -7.27
CA ARG A 458 -26.12 -14.95 -7.30
C ARG A 458 -26.02 -13.74 -6.37
N LEU A 459 -27.00 -12.83 -6.42
CA LEU A 459 -27.07 -11.67 -5.52
C LEU A 459 -27.15 -12.11 -4.05
N GLN A 460 -27.96 -13.12 -3.73
CA GLN A 460 -28.04 -13.63 -2.37
C GLN A 460 -26.73 -14.30 -1.93
N ARG A 461 -26.15 -15.18 -2.75
CA ARG A 461 -24.98 -15.99 -2.38
C ARG A 461 -23.72 -15.15 -2.19
N GLU A 462 -23.48 -14.19 -3.06
CA GLU A 462 -22.22 -13.43 -3.08
C GLU A 462 -22.21 -12.26 -2.10
N PHE A 463 -23.35 -11.61 -1.87
CA PHE A 463 -23.46 -10.45 -0.97
C PHE A 463 -24.22 -10.72 0.32
N GLY A 464 -24.77 -11.93 0.48
CA GLY A 464 -25.45 -12.33 1.72
C GLY A 464 -26.72 -11.53 2.01
N TYR A 465 -27.43 -11.04 0.97
CA TYR A 465 -28.68 -10.32 1.16
C TYR A 465 -29.74 -11.21 1.82
N GLY A 466 -30.51 -10.64 2.74
CA GLY A 466 -31.52 -11.36 3.53
C GLY A 466 -32.69 -11.84 2.66
N LEU A 467 -33.08 -11.01 1.69
CA LEU A 467 -34.05 -11.35 0.65
C LEU A 467 -33.62 -10.74 -0.69
N VAL A 468 -33.78 -11.50 -1.76
CA VAL A 468 -33.71 -11.03 -3.15
C VAL A 468 -34.96 -11.54 -3.88
N GLY A 469 -35.79 -10.63 -4.36
CA GLY A 469 -37.06 -10.93 -5.01
C GLY A 469 -37.18 -10.24 -6.37
N LEU A 470 -37.35 -11.02 -7.42
CA LEU A 470 -37.75 -10.56 -8.75
C LEU A 470 -39.22 -10.91 -8.97
N ALA A 471 -40.03 -9.89 -9.22
CA ALA A 471 -41.46 -10.06 -9.45
C ALA A 471 -41.96 -9.20 -10.60
N LEU A 472 -42.94 -9.73 -11.32
CA LEU A 472 -43.63 -9.03 -12.41
C LEU A 472 -45.07 -8.71 -12.01
N LEU A 473 -45.62 -7.63 -12.53
CA LEU A 473 -47.02 -7.28 -12.32
C LEU A 473 -47.93 -8.30 -13.02
N SER A 474 -49.05 -8.61 -12.37
CA SER A 474 -50.16 -9.34 -12.98
C SER A 474 -50.75 -8.56 -14.16
N PRO A 475 -51.47 -9.20 -15.10
CA PRO A 475 -52.03 -8.53 -16.27
C PRO A 475 -52.99 -7.37 -15.96
N ASP A 476 -53.66 -7.40 -14.79
CA ASP A 476 -54.54 -6.35 -14.29
C ASP A 476 -53.81 -5.27 -13.46
N GLY A 477 -52.49 -5.42 -13.26
CA GLY A 477 -51.63 -4.51 -12.49
C GLY A 477 -51.87 -4.52 -10.98
N SER A 478 -52.73 -5.41 -10.45
CA SER A 478 -53.15 -5.37 -9.05
C SER A 478 -52.17 -6.06 -8.09
N ARG A 479 -51.36 -6.99 -8.58
CA ARG A 479 -50.45 -7.82 -7.78
C ARG A 479 -49.08 -7.96 -8.42
N PHE A 480 -48.07 -8.16 -7.59
CA PHE A 480 -46.79 -8.70 -7.99
C PHE A 480 -46.84 -10.22 -7.91
N VAL A 481 -46.33 -10.88 -8.95
CA VAL A 481 -46.13 -12.32 -9.06
C VAL A 481 -44.63 -12.59 -9.04
N GLY A 482 -44.14 -13.18 -7.95
CA GLY A 482 -42.75 -13.54 -7.75
C GLY A 482 -42.29 -14.57 -8.78
N ARG A 483 -41.31 -14.20 -9.59
CA ARG A 483 -40.68 -15.09 -10.58
C ARG A 483 -39.43 -15.77 -10.06
N ALA A 484 -38.68 -15.07 -9.22
CA ALA A 484 -37.60 -15.64 -8.45
C ALA A 484 -37.52 -14.94 -7.10
N VAL A 485 -37.71 -15.70 -6.02
CA VAL A 485 -37.61 -15.18 -4.66
C VAL A 485 -36.64 -16.05 -3.89
N ARG A 486 -35.67 -15.40 -3.27
CA ARG A 486 -34.67 -15.99 -2.40
C ARG A 486 -34.72 -15.31 -1.06
N VAL A 487 -35.07 -16.07 -0.05
CA VAL A 487 -35.09 -15.63 1.34
C VAL A 487 -34.19 -16.54 2.12
N GLU A 488 -33.26 -15.96 2.86
CA GLU A 488 -32.36 -16.73 3.69
C GLU A 488 -33.21 -17.42 4.79
N GLY A 489 -33.21 -18.76 4.85
CA GLY A 489 -34.14 -19.53 5.71
C GLY A 489 -35.30 -20.23 4.97
N GLY A 490 -35.47 -20.00 3.66
CA GLY A 490 -36.21 -20.89 2.76
C GLY A 490 -37.72 -20.68 2.60
N LEU A 491 -38.31 -19.65 3.21
CA LEU A 491 -39.73 -19.31 3.01
C LEU A 491 -39.90 -18.41 1.78
N THR A 492 -40.66 -18.85 0.78
CA THR A 492 -40.97 -18.05 -0.42
C THR A 492 -42.39 -17.53 -0.41
N TYR A 493 -42.55 -16.23 -0.70
CA TYR A 493 -43.83 -15.60 -1.02
C TYR A 493 -43.97 -15.50 -2.53
N ASN A 494 -45.09 -15.97 -3.08
CA ASN A 494 -45.28 -16.02 -4.53
C ASN A 494 -46.09 -14.84 -5.08
N GLU A 495 -46.95 -14.21 -4.28
CA GLU A 495 -47.75 -13.05 -4.73
C GLU A 495 -48.01 -12.04 -3.60
N TRP A 496 -48.01 -10.75 -3.93
CA TRP A 496 -48.40 -9.67 -3.01
C TRP A 496 -49.04 -8.48 -3.74
N ARG A 497 -49.71 -7.60 -3.01
CA ARG A 497 -50.44 -6.46 -3.62
C ARG A 497 -49.47 -5.39 -4.15
N ALA A 498 -49.75 -4.88 -5.35
CA ALA A 498 -48.91 -3.87 -5.99
C ALA A 498 -49.13 -2.45 -5.46
N ASP A 499 -50.18 -2.20 -4.68
CA ASP A 499 -50.50 -0.88 -4.13
C ASP A 499 -49.91 -0.62 -2.73
N ARG A 500 -49.26 -1.63 -2.14
CA ARG A 500 -48.66 -1.60 -0.79
C ARG A 500 -47.15 -1.80 -0.84
N GLY A 501 -46.47 -1.45 0.26
CA GLY A 501 -45.03 -1.69 0.40
C GLY A 501 -44.19 -0.66 -0.34
N VAL A 502 -42.88 -0.70 -0.06
CA VAL A 502 -41.87 0.06 -0.80
C VAL A 502 -41.83 -0.41 -2.27
N THR A 503 -42.03 -1.72 -2.52
CA THR A 503 -42.17 -2.27 -3.88
C THR A 503 -43.34 -1.65 -4.66
N GLY A 504 -44.50 -1.46 -4.03
CA GLY A 504 -45.64 -0.77 -4.63
C GLY A 504 -45.40 0.72 -4.84
N ARG A 505 -44.75 1.40 -3.88
CA ARG A 505 -44.32 2.80 -4.04
C ARG A 505 -43.41 2.96 -5.25
N ALA A 506 -42.45 2.05 -5.44
CA ALA A 506 -41.49 2.10 -6.54
C ALA A 506 -42.17 2.06 -7.92
N VAL A 507 -43.15 1.19 -8.11
CA VAL A 507 -43.95 1.10 -9.35
C VAL A 507 -44.84 2.33 -9.54
N ARG A 508 -45.54 2.78 -8.48
CA ARG A 508 -46.44 3.95 -8.53
C ARG A 508 -45.71 5.23 -8.91
N GLU A 509 -44.51 5.43 -8.40
CA GLU A 509 -43.64 6.57 -8.73
C GLU A 509 -42.79 6.33 -9.99
N ASN A 510 -42.79 5.11 -10.53
CA ASN A 510 -41.88 4.64 -11.57
C ASN A 510 -40.41 4.99 -11.28
N ARG A 511 -40.00 4.86 -10.01
CA ARG A 511 -38.69 5.29 -9.50
C ARG A 511 -38.17 4.29 -8.50
N ALA A 512 -36.88 3.98 -8.60
CA ALA A 512 -36.22 3.11 -7.63
C ALA A 512 -36.26 3.73 -6.22
N GLN A 513 -36.35 2.87 -5.21
CA GLN A 513 -36.46 3.25 -3.81
C GLN A 513 -35.26 2.71 -3.05
N PHE A 514 -34.74 3.51 -2.12
CA PHE A 514 -33.71 3.09 -1.18
C PHE A 514 -34.12 3.53 0.21
N VAL A 515 -34.39 2.55 1.07
CA VAL A 515 -34.88 2.73 2.44
C VAL A 515 -33.80 2.24 3.39
N VAL A 516 -33.12 3.19 4.05
CA VAL A 516 -31.99 2.94 4.95
C VAL A 516 -32.42 2.24 6.25
N ASP A 517 -33.66 2.49 6.70
CA ASP A 517 -34.24 1.85 7.88
C ASP A 517 -35.72 1.57 7.65
N VAL A 518 -36.06 0.33 7.27
CA VAL A 518 -37.44 -0.06 6.93
C VAL A 518 -38.41 0.14 8.10
N ARG A 519 -37.93 0.05 9.35
CA ARG A 519 -38.73 0.25 10.56
C ARG A 519 -39.23 1.69 10.73
N GLN A 520 -38.62 2.64 10.04
CA GLN A 520 -38.98 4.06 10.09
C GLN A 520 -39.76 4.51 8.85
N ASP A 521 -39.88 3.66 7.82
CA ASP A 521 -40.57 4.01 6.59
C ASP A 521 -42.07 3.68 6.70
N PRO A 522 -42.96 4.66 6.46
CA PRO A 522 -44.39 4.48 6.65
C PRO A 522 -45.06 3.58 5.61
N ASP A 523 -44.45 3.38 4.42
CA ASP A 523 -44.97 2.44 3.42
C ASP A 523 -44.29 1.08 3.50
N TYR A 524 -43.35 0.86 4.42
CA TYR A 524 -42.78 -0.46 4.61
C TYR A 524 -43.86 -1.44 5.04
N PHE A 525 -43.92 -2.56 4.33
CA PHE A 525 -44.85 -3.63 4.62
C PHE A 525 -44.03 -4.89 4.83
N ASP A 526 -43.99 -5.36 6.07
CA ASP A 526 -43.34 -6.62 6.42
C ASP A 526 -44.35 -7.78 6.29
N PRO A 527 -44.26 -8.62 5.24
CA PRO A 527 -45.11 -9.79 5.14
C PRO A 527 -44.76 -10.87 6.19
N GLN A 528 -43.60 -10.79 6.85
CA GLN A 528 -43.14 -11.74 7.88
C GLN A 528 -42.31 -11.02 8.98
N PRO A 529 -42.99 -10.50 10.03
CA PRO A 529 -42.37 -9.75 11.13
C PRO A 529 -41.16 -10.42 11.80
N ASP A 530 -41.07 -11.74 11.73
CA ASP A 530 -40.00 -12.54 12.35
C ASP A 530 -38.65 -12.44 11.60
N LEU A 531 -38.64 -11.96 10.36
CA LEU A 531 -37.41 -11.87 9.55
C LEU A 531 -36.53 -10.66 9.91
N GLN A 532 -37.06 -9.66 10.62
CA GLN A 532 -36.35 -8.49 11.15
C GLN A 532 -35.44 -7.80 10.12
N MET A 533 -36.05 -7.39 9.01
CA MET A 533 -35.35 -6.66 7.95
C MET A 533 -34.92 -5.27 8.45
N GLU A 534 -33.78 -4.78 7.95
CA GLU A 534 -33.20 -3.51 8.35
C GLU A 534 -33.30 -2.44 7.27
N SER A 535 -33.04 -2.79 6.02
CA SER A 535 -33.05 -1.85 4.90
C SER A 535 -33.48 -2.53 3.61
N GLU A 536 -34.01 -1.76 2.67
CA GLU A 536 -34.60 -2.25 1.43
C GLU A 536 -34.16 -1.38 0.24
N VAL A 537 -33.80 -2.03 -0.86
CA VAL A 537 -33.55 -1.43 -2.17
C VAL A 537 -34.52 -2.04 -3.16
N VAL A 538 -35.28 -1.19 -3.85
CA VAL A 538 -36.18 -1.62 -4.91
C VAL A 538 -35.80 -0.95 -6.22
N ALA A 539 -35.36 -1.74 -7.20
CA ALA A 539 -35.23 -1.31 -8.58
C ALA A 539 -36.48 -1.69 -9.37
N VAL A 540 -36.96 -0.77 -10.21
CA VAL A 540 -38.14 -0.99 -11.06
C VAL A 540 -37.69 -1.59 -12.39
N LEU A 541 -38.35 -2.67 -12.81
CA LEU A 541 -38.20 -3.25 -14.15
C LEU A 541 -39.21 -2.58 -15.08
N ARG A 542 -38.76 -2.12 -16.25
CA ARG A 542 -39.56 -1.36 -17.20
C ARG A 542 -39.63 -2.00 -18.57
N ARG A 543 -40.76 -1.77 -19.25
CA ARG A 543 -40.95 -2.03 -20.68
C ARG A 543 -41.40 -0.74 -21.35
N ASN A 544 -40.59 -0.25 -22.30
CA ASN A 544 -40.87 1.03 -22.97
C ASN A 544 -41.07 2.21 -21.99
N GLY A 545 -40.40 2.19 -20.84
CA GLY A 545 -40.54 3.20 -19.80
C GLY A 545 -41.70 2.96 -18.82
N GLU A 546 -42.60 2.02 -19.08
CA GLU A 546 -43.68 1.66 -18.16
C GLU A 546 -43.22 0.58 -17.16
N PRO A 547 -43.59 0.68 -15.87
CA PRO A 547 -43.20 -0.30 -14.86
C PRO A 547 -43.94 -1.62 -15.09
N ILE A 548 -43.19 -2.71 -15.19
CA ILE A 548 -43.72 -4.08 -15.38
C ILE A 548 -43.41 -5.01 -14.21
N GLY A 549 -42.56 -4.58 -13.28
CA GLY A 549 -42.09 -5.41 -12.18
C GLY A 549 -41.03 -4.72 -11.33
N VAL A 550 -40.47 -5.47 -10.40
CA VAL A 550 -39.45 -4.98 -9.46
C VAL A 550 -38.37 -6.04 -9.20
N LEU A 551 -37.16 -5.57 -8.95
CA LEU A 551 -36.11 -6.26 -8.21
C LEU A 551 -36.07 -5.66 -6.81
N ASN A 552 -36.43 -6.46 -5.81
CA ASN A 552 -36.39 -6.12 -4.40
C ASN A 552 -35.18 -6.79 -3.74
N ILE A 553 -34.39 -6.05 -2.97
CA ILE A 553 -33.28 -6.54 -2.18
C ILE A 553 -33.45 -6.02 -0.76
N GLU A 554 -33.49 -6.91 0.22
CA GLU A 554 -33.58 -6.55 1.64
C GLU A 554 -32.41 -7.14 2.43
N SER A 555 -31.93 -6.39 3.41
CA SER A 555 -30.92 -6.83 4.36
C SER A 555 -31.52 -7.11 5.74
N ARG A 556 -30.87 -7.99 6.51
CA ARG A 556 -31.28 -8.37 7.88
C ARG A 556 -30.09 -8.47 8.84
N ARG A 557 -30.35 -8.71 10.13
CA ARG A 557 -29.35 -9.02 11.19
C ARG A 557 -28.30 -7.92 11.44
N GLY A 558 -28.71 -6.67 11.52
CA GLY A 558 -27.76 -5.59 11.82
C GLY A 558 -26.87 -5.20 10.65
N HIS A 559 -27.24 -5.57 9.42
CA HIS A 559 -26.63 -5.14 8.17
C HIS A 559 -27.55 -4.16 7.43
N ARG A 560 -27.03 -3.02 6.99
CA ARG A 560 -27.72 -1.99 6.19
C ARG A 560 -27.10 -1.88 4.79
N LEU A 561 -27.97 -1.86 3.79
CA LEU A 561 -27.67 -1.56 2.39
C LEU A 561 -27.19 -0.12 2.23
N ASP A 562 -26.43 0.13 1.17
CA ASP A 562 -25.86 1.42 0.81
C ASP A 562 -26.23 1.86 -0.63
N GLN A 563 -25.67 2.99 -1.06
CA GLN A 563 -25.91 3.56 -2.39
C GLN A 563 -25.33 2.70 -3.53
N GLU A 564 -24.28 1.92 -3.27
CA GLU A 564 -23.73 1.03 -4.28
C GLU A 564 -24.61 -0.23 -4.43
N ASP A 565 -25.31 -0.68 -3.38
CA ASP A 565 -26.34 -1.72 -3.51
C ASP A 565 -27.50 -1.27 -4.42
N LEU A 566 -27.93 0.00 -4.28
CA LEU A 566 -28.91 0.59 -5.20
C LEU A 566 -28.40 0.63 -6.64
N ARG A 567 -27.14 1.03 -6.85
CA ARG A 567 -26.54 1.06 -8.19
C ARG A 567 -26.44 -0.33 -8.81
N LEU A 568 -26.01 -1.33 -8.03
CA LEU A 568 -25.98 -2.71 -8.47
C LEU A 568 -27.39 -3.18 -8.89
N ALA A 569 -28.40 -2.94 -8.04
CA ALA A 569 -29.78 -3.30 -8.36
C ALA A 569 -30.31 -2.62 -9.62
N LEU A 570 -29.97 -1.33 -9.83
CA LEU A 570 -30.34 -0.59 -11.04
C LEU A 570 -29.68 -1.16 -12.29
N ASN A 571 -28.38 -1.48 -12.23
CA ASN A 571 -27.66 -2.05 -13.37
C ASN A 571 -28.18 -3.44 -13.73
N VAL A 572 -28.43 -4.29 -12.72
CA VAL A 572 -29.07 -5.59 -12.90
C VAL A 572 -30.46 -5.44 -13.51
N ALA A 573 -31.28 -4.50 -13.04
CA ALA A 573 -32.60 -4.23 -13.59
C ALA A 573 -32.52 -3.85 -15.08
N VAL A 574 -31.62 -2.95 -15.48
CA VAL A 574 -31.41 -2.57 -16.88
C VAL A 574 -31.02 -3.77 -17.74
N HIS A 575 -30.14 -4.65 -17.26
CA HIS A 575 -29.77 -5.85 -18.00
C HIS A 575 -30.93 -6.84 -18.15
N LEU A 576 -31.77 -7.00 -17.12
CA LEU A 576 -32.99 -7.79 -17.21
C LEU A 576 -34.01 -7.18 -18.17
N GLU A 577 -34.18 -5.86 -18.19
CA GLU A 577 -35.05 -5.17 -19.15
C GLU A 577 -34.60 -5.42 -20.60
N LEU A 578 -33.29 -5.34 -20.86
CA LEU A 578 -32.71 -5.64 -22.18
C LEU A 578 -32.92 -7.10 -22.58
N LEU A 579 -32.73 -8.02 -21.63
CA LEU A 579 -32.97 -9.46 -21.82
C LEU A 579 -34.42 -9.72 -22.24
N MET A 580 -35.38 -9.17 -21.50
CA MET A 580 -36.81 -9.31 -21.76
C MET A 580 -37.17 -8.73 -23.13
N ARG A 581 -36.65 -7.54 -23.47
CA ARG A 581 -36.83 -6.90 -24.78
C ARG A 581 -36.34 -7.80 -25.91
N GLN A 582 -35.18 -8.42 -25.75
CA GLN A 582 -34.58 -9.27 -26.76
C GLN A 582 -35.37 -10.57 -26.96
N VAL A 583 -35.81 -11.21 -25.88
CA VAL A 583 -36.67 -12.40 -25.94
C VAL A 583 -37.96 -12.07 -26.68
N GLU A 584 -38.65 -10.99 -26.29
CA GLU A 584 -39.88 -10.55 -26.94
C GLU A 584 -39.70 -10.25 -28.43
N LEU A 585 -38.64 -9.51 -28.79
CA LEU A 585 -38.34 -9.18 -30.19
C LEU A 585 -38.07 -10.45 -31.00
N THR A 586 -37.33 -11.40 -30.43
CA THR A 586 -37.03 -12.67 -31.09
C THR A 586 -38.30 -13.49 -31.30
N GLU A 587 -39.18 -13.59 -30.30
CA GLU A 587 -40.48 -14.25 -30.43
C GLU A 587 -41.40 -13.56 -31.46
N GLN A 588 -41.35 -12.22 -31.55
CA GLN A 588 -42.09 -11.47 -32.56
C GLN A 588 -41.56 -11.75 -33.96
N LEU A 589 -40.24 -11.72 -34.14
CA LEU A 589 -39.59 -12.04 -35.42
C LEU A 589 -39.88 -13.48 -35.84
N GLU A 590 -39.87 -14.44 -34.91
CA GLU A 590 -40.24 -15.82 -35.20
C GLU A 590 -41.70 -15.97 -35.61
N ARG A 591 -42.63 -15.34 -34.87
CA ARG A 591 -44.04 -15.32 -35.26
C ARG A 591 -44.23 -14.74 -36.65
N GLN A 592 -43.59 -13.61 -36.95
CA GLN A 592 -43.63 -12.99 -38.28
C GLN A 592 -43.02 -13.89 -39.36
N ALA A 593 -41.95 -14.63 -39.04
CA ALA A 593 -41.26 -15.48 -39.99
C ALA A 593 -41.91 -16.87 -40.17
N LEU A 594 -42.85 -17.27 -39.31
CA LEU A 594 -43.53 -18.57 -39.33
C LEU A 594 -45.04 -18.48 -39.59
N SER A 595 -45.63 -17.30 -39.58
CA SER A 595 -47.03 -17.07 -39.95
C SER A 595 -47.16 -16.45 -41.36
N ASP A 596 -48.30 -16.69 -42.00
CA ASP A 596 -48.71 -16.02 -43.23
C ASP A 596 -49.39 -14.68 -42.86
N PRO A 597 -48.94 -13.54 -43.41
CA PRO A 597 -49.41 -12.22 -42.98
C PRO A 597 -50.87 -11.93 -43.37
N LEU A 598 -51.42 -12.63 -44.36
CA LEU A 598 -52.81 -12.42 -44.78
C LEU A 598 -53.79 -13.20 -43.91
N THR A 599 -53.52 -14.50 -43.69
CA THR A 599 -54.46 -15.42 -43.06
C THR A 599 -54.21 -15.63 -41.57
N GLY A 600 -53.02 -15.27 -41.07
CA GLY A 600 -52.59 -15.53 -39.69
C GLY A 600 -52.24 -17.00 -39.40
N LEU A 601 -52.49 -17.92 -40.34
CA LEU A 601 -52.10 -19.32 -40.22
C LEU A 601 -50.58 -19.49 -40.32
N PRO A 602 -50.01 -20.60 -39.83
CA PRO A 602 -48.66 -21.03 -40.18
C PRO A 602 -48.38 -20.89 -41.69
N ASN A 603 -47.20 -20.41 -42.06
CA ASN A 603 -46.76 -20.32 -43.46
C ASN A 603 -46.10 -21.63 -43.93
N ARG A 604 -45.72 -21.69 -45.21
CA ARG A 604 -45.00 -22.83 -45.80
C ARG A 604 -43.77 -23.26 -45.01
N ARG A 605 -43.01 -22.32 -44.42
CA ARG A 605 -41.82 -22.63 -43.64
C ARG A 605 -42.18 -23.37 -42.36
N ALA A 606 -43.19 -22.88 -41.63
CA ALA A 606 -43.70 -23.53 -40.41
C ALA A 606 -44.28 -24.93 -40.69
N LEU A 607 -45.02 -25.09 -41.80
CA LEU A 607 -45.50 -26.40 -42.26
C LEU A 607 -44.36 -27.40 -42.44
N LEU A 608 -43.33 -27.03 -43.20
CA LEU A 608 -42.19 -27.89 -43.48
C LEU A 608 -41.42 -28.25 -42.21
N GLU A 609 -41.23 -27.30 -41.30
CA GLU A 609 -40.58 -27.58 -40.02
C GLU A 609 -41.40 -28.52 -39.14
N HIS A 610 -42.72 -28.34 -39.07
CA HIS A 610 -43.60 -29.22 -38.31
C HIS A 610 -43.62 -30.63 -38.88
N LEU A 611 -43.74 -30.77 -40.21
CA LEU A 611 -43.71 -32.06 -40.90
C LEU A 611 -42.36 -32.77 -40.69
N ARG A 612 -41.23 -32.05 -40.77
CA ARG A 612 -39.89 -32.62 -40.45
C ARG A 612 -39.79 -33.10 -39.01
N ARG A 613 -40.36 -32.37 -38.05
CA ARG A 613 -40.35 -32.79 -36.63
C ARG A 613 -41.19 -34.05 -36.44
N ALA A 614 -42.41 -34.09 -36.99
CA ALA A 614 -43.29 -35.24 -36.90
C ALA A 614 -42.65 -36.52 -37.48
N LEU A 615 -41.98 -36.42 -38.63
CA LEU A 615 -41.30 -37.56 -39.27
C LEU A 615 -40.03 -38.03 -38.53
N ARG A 616 -39.41 -37.19 -37.69
CA ARG A 616 -38.24 -37.56 -36.89
C ARG A 616 -38.60 -38.17 -35.55
N ASP A 617 -39.81 -37.90 -35.05
CA ASP A 617 -40.24 -38.44 -33.77
C ASP A 617 -40.59 -39.93 -33.93
N ARG A 618 -39.75 -40.79 -33.33
CA ARG A 618 -39.91 -42.25 -33.38
C ARG A 618 -41.18 -42.76 -32.70
N ARG A 619 -41.89 -41.91 -31.95
CA ARG A 619 -43.16 -42.25 -31.31
C ARG A 619 -44.35 -42.10 -32.24
N VAL A 620 -44.21 -41.33 -33.33
CA VAL A 620 -45.27 -41.07 -34.29
C VAL A 620 -45.26 -42.17 -35.34
N GLU A 621 -46.33 -42.96 -35.39
CA GLU A 621 -46.40 -44.15 -36.27
C GLU A 621 -46.85 -43.80 -37.69
N SER A 622 -47.60 -42.70 -37.84
CA SER A 622 -48.12 -42.24 -39.12
C SER A 622 -48.27 -40.72 -39.15
N VAL A 623 -47.98 -40.12 -40.30
CA VAL A 623 -48.18 -38.68 -40.54
C VAL A 623 -48.86 -38.52 -41.87
N VAL A 624 -49.98 -37.79 -41.91
CA VAL A 624 -50.72 -37.51 -43.13
C VAL A 624 -50.63 -36.04 -43.48
N VAL A 625 -50.36 -35.76 -44.75
CA VAL A 625 -50.36 -34.43 -45.35
C VAL A 625 -51.54 -34.34 -46.30
N ILE A 626 -52.35 -33.29 -46.14
CA ILE A 626 -53.45 -32.96 -47.04
C ILE A 626 -53.13 -31.63 -47.69
N LEU A 627 -52.94 -31.60 -49.01
CA LEU A 627 -52.88 -30.35 -49.77
C LEU A 627 -54.28 -29.97 -50.24
N ILE A 628 -54.59 -28.69 -50.16
CA ILE A 628 -55.91 -28.11 -50.41
C ILE A 628 -55.72 -26.96 -51.38
N ASP A 629 -56.52 -26.90 -52.42
CA ASP A 629 -56.53 -25.78 -53.36
C ASP A 629 -57.98 -25.45 -53.74
N PHE A 630 -58.23 -24.17 -53.96
CA PHE A 630 -59.53 -23.62 -54.26
C PHE A 630 -59.89 -23.90 -55.73
N ASP A 631 -61.15 -24.27 -55.97
CA ASP A 631 -61.63 -24.45 -57.33
C ASP A 631 -62.10 -23.10 -57.91
N GLY A 632 -61.53 -22.70 -59.06
CA GLY A 632 -61.96 -21.49 -59.77
C GLY A 632 -61.59 -20.16 -59.12
N PHE A 633 -60.65 -20.14 -58.15
CA PHE A 633 -60.29 -18.92 -57.42
C PHE A 633 -59.70 -17.81 -58.29
N LYS A 634 -58.97 -18.15 -59.35
CA LYS A 634 -58.50 -17.17 -60.35
C LYS A 634 -59.68 -16.42 -60.99
N THR A 635 -60.71 -17.13 -61.42
CA THR A 635 -61.93 -16.52 -61.99
C THR A 635 -62.60 -15.60 -60.97
N LEU A 636 -62.68 -16.03 -59.71
CA LEU A 636 -63.22 -15.19 -58.63
C LEU A 636 -62.43 -13.88 -58.47
N ASN A 637 -61.10 -13.95 -58.50
CA ASN A 637 -60.24 -12.77 -58.43
C ASN A 637 -60.38 -11.87 -59.66
N ASP A 638 -60.47 -12.45 -60.85
CA ASP A 638 -60.62 -11.71 -62.11
C ASP A 638 -61.98 -10.98 -62.16
N GLU A 639 -63.04 -11.56 -61.58
CA GLU A 639 -64.38 -10.97 -61.53
C GLU A 639 -64.60 -9.97 -60.39
N LYS A 640 -64.02 -10.22 -59.20
CA LYS A 640 -64.33 -9.48 -57.96
C LYS A 640 -63.16 -8.66 -57.42
N GLY A 641 -61.97 -8.81 -58.00
CA GLY A 641 -60.74 -8.14 -57.61
C GLY A 641 -59.99 -8.85 -56.46
N HIS A 642 -58.68 -8.62 -56.40
CA HIS A 642 -57.78 -9.29 -55.45
C HIS A 642 -58.13 -9.04 -53.96
N LEU A 643 -58.59 -7.84 -53.59
CA LEU A 643 -58.99 -7.55 -52.19
C LEU A 643 -60.17 -8.43 -51.73
N PHE A 644 -61.09 -8.74 -52.65
CA PHE A 644 -62.19 -9.67 -52.39
C PHE A 644 -61.67 -11.10 -52.21
N GLY A 645 -60.73 -11.51 -53.07
CA GLY A 645 -60.01 -12.77 -52.94
C GLY A 645 -59.27 -12.92 -51.61
N ASP A 646 -58.58 -11.88 -51.18
CA ASP A 646 -57.86 -11.85 -49.90
C ASP A 646 -58.80 -12.06 -48.71
N SER A 647 -59.97 -11.40 -48.74
CA SER A 647 -61.01 -11.58 -47.73
C SER A 647 -61.60 -13.00 -47.75
N MET A 648 -61.74 -13.60 -48.93
CA MET A 648 -62.14 -15.00 -49.09
C MET A 648 -61.09 -15.97 -48.51
N LEU A 649 -59.80 -15.74 -48.76
CA LEU A 649 -58.71 -16.54 -48.21
C LEU A 649 -58.71 -16.50 -46.68
N GLN A 650 -58.92 -15.32 -46.07
CA GLN A 650 -59.06 -15.17 -44.63
C GLN A 650 -60.26 -15.95 -44.07
N ALA A 651 -61.42 -15.84 -44.72
CA ALA A 651 -62.63 -16.52 -44.27
C ALA A 651 -62.53 -18.06 -44.38
N VAL A 652 -61.89 -18.56 -45.44
CA VAL A 652 -61.61 -19.99 -45.61
C VAL A 652 -60.58 -20.47 -44.58
N ALA A 653 -59.49 -19.72 -44.37
CA ALA A 653 -58.48 -20.05 -43.38
C ALA A 653 -59.09 -20.22 -41.98
N GLN A 654 -59.96 -19.30 -41.57
CA GLN A 654 -60.66 -19.38 -40.30
C GLN A 654 -61.58 -20.62 -40.22
N ARG A 655 -62.32 -20.92 -41.30
CA ARG A 655 -63.23 -22.07 -41.36
C ARG A 655 -62.49 -23.41 -41.35
N LEU A 656 -61.34 -23.50 -42.02
CA LEU A 656 -60.46 -24.67 -41.99
C LEU A 656 -59.92 -24.89 -40.58
N ALA A 657 -59.39 -23.84 -39.93
CA ALA A 657 -58.86 -23.92 -38.56
C ALA A 657 -59.92 -24.37 -37.54
N GLN A 658 -61.17 -23.89 -37.67
CA GLN A 658 -62.28 -24.30 -36.79
C GLN A 658 -62.76 -25.74 -37.01
N SER A 659 -62.39 -26.36 -38.14
CA SER A 659 -62.83 -27.71 -38.51
C SER A 659 -61.82 -28.81 -38.13
N LEU A 660 -60.70 -28.40 -37.53
CA LEU A 660 -59.56 -29.23 -37.13
C LEU A 660 -59.37 -29.24 -35.62
N ARG A 661 -58.67 -30.25 -35.10
CA ARG A 661 -58.36 -30.35 -33.67
C ARG A 661 -57.17 -29.43 -33.33
N PRO A 662 -57.00 -29.03 -32.06
CA PRO A 662 -55.83 -28.25 -31.64
C PRO A 662 -54.47 -28.93 -31.92
N SER A 663 -54.44 -30.26 -32.04
CA SER A 663 -53.26 -31.05 -32.37
C SER A 663 -52.90 -31.04 -33.87
N ASP A 664 -53.84 -30.67 -34.73
CA ASP A 664 -53.68 -30.69 -36.18
C ASP A 664 -53.10 -29.35 -36.65
N LEU A 665 -52.14 -29.38 -37.57
CA LEU A 665 -51.59 -28.15 -38.14
C LEU A 665 -52.32 -27.82 -39.44
N VAL A 666 -52.83 -26.59 -39.56
CA VAL A 666 -53.24 -26.02 -40.86
C VAL A 666 -52.33 -24.84 -41.21
N ALA A 667 -51.87 -24.77 -42.45
CA ALA A 667 -50.95 -23.77 -42.94
C ALA A 667 -51.39 -23.24 -44.30
N ARG A 668 -51.03 -22.00 -44.64
CA ARG A 668 -51.09 -21.53 -46.03
C ARG A 668 -49.80 -21.92 -46.75
N TYR A 669 -49.92 -22.77 -47.76
CA TYR A 669 -48.79 -23.33 -48.49
C TYR A 669 -48.24 -22.36 -49.55
N GLY A 670 -49.14 -21.63 -50.24
CA GLY A 670 -48.78 -20.58 -51.20
C GLY A 670 -50.03 -20.11 -51.95
N GLY A 671 -50.10 -18.84 -52.39
CA GLY A 671 -51.24 -18.35 -53.18
C GLY A 671 -52.60 -18.66 -52.54
N ASP A 672 -53.38 -19.52 -53.19
CA ASP A 672 -54.68 -20.07 -52.79
C ASP A 672 -54.62 -21.51 -52.23
N GLU A 673 -53.43 -22.04 -52.02
CA GLU A 673 -53.17 -23.38 -51.51
C GLU A 673 -52.98 -23.39 -49.99
N PHE A 674 -53.61 -24.35 -49.33
CA PHE A 674 -53.47 -24.65 -47.91
C PHE A 674 -52.97 -26.08 -47.73
N ALA A 675 -52.36 -26.35 -46.58
CA ALA A 675 -51.90 -27.67 -46.21
C ALA A 675 -52.34 -28.01 -44.79
N VAL A 676 -52.71 -29.26 -44.56
CA VAL A 676 -53.00 -29.80 -43.23
C VAL A 676 -52.05 -30.94 -42.94
N VAL A 677 -51.50 -30.98 -41.72
CA VAL A 677 -50.71 -32.11 -41.20
C VAL A 677 -51.44 -32.73 -40.03
N LEU A 678 -51.68 -34.04 -40.13
CA LEU A 678 -52.30 -34.85 -39.10
C LEU A 678 -51.27 -35.89 -38.62
N ALA A 679 -51.05 -35.99 -37.31
CA ALA A 679 -50.16 -36.99 -36.71
C ALA A 679 -50.99 -38.12 -36.08
N ASP A 680 -50.43 -39.34 -36.10
CA ASP A 680 -51.02 -40.55 -35.53
C ASP A 680 -52.43 -40.85 -36.04
N VAL A 681 -52.65 -40.64 -37.33
CA VAL A 681 -53.88 -41.00 -38.04
C VAL A 681 -53.58 -41.86 -39.25
N ASN A 682 -54.40 -42.89 -39.46
CA ASN A 682 -54.35 -43.67 -40.68
C ASN A 682 -55.02 -42.93 -41.86
N LEU A 683 -54.80 -43.43 -43.07
CA LEU A 683 -55.35 -42.86 -44.31
C LEU A 683 -56.88 -42.75 -44.32
N GLN A 684 -57.59 -43.73 -43.77
CA GLN A 684 -59.05 -43.72 -43.74
C GLN A 684 -59.58 -42.56 -42.89
N VAL A 685 -59.01 -42.37 -41.69
CA VAL A 685 -59.37 -41.24 -40.82
C VAL A 685 -59.00 -39.91 -41.47
N ALA A 686 -57.85 -39.82 -42.14
CA ALA A 686 -57.48 -38.60 -42.85
C ALA A 686 -58.40 -38.29 -44.04
N GLU A 687 -58.87 -39.30 -44.75
CA GLU A 687 -59.88 -39.15 -45.81
C GLU A 687 -61.21 -38.64 -45.25
N GLU A 688 -61.66 -39.16 -44.11
CA GLU A 688 -62.84 -38.64 -43.40
C GLU A 688 -62.67 -37.17 -42.97
N VAL A 689 -61.48 -36.80 -42.50
CA VAL A 689 -61.16 -35.40 -42.16
C VAL A 689 -61.18 -34.52 -43.42
N ALA A 690 -60.53 -34.94 -44.50
CA ALA A 690 -60.51 -34.20 -45.77
C ALA A 690 -61.91 -34.02 -46.35
N GLU A 691 -62.73 -35.07 -46.33
CA GLU A 691 -64.10 -35.03 -46.82
C GLU A 691 -64.98 -34.12 -45.95
N ARG A 692 -64.78 -34.15 -44.62
CA ARG A 692 -65.43 -33.20 -43.70
C ARG A 692 -65.05 -31.75 -44.01
N LEU A 693 -63.77 -31.47 -44.25
CA LEU A 693 -63.30 -30.14 -44.65
C LEU A 693 -63.96 -29.70 -45.96
N ARG A 694 -63.92 -30.56 -46.98
CA ARG A 694 -64.54 -30.31 -48.29
C ARG A 694 -66.03 -29.98 -48.17
N GLN A 695 -66.79 -30.81 -47.48
CA GLN A 695 -68.22 -30.63 -47.26
C GLN A 695 -68.52 -29.35 -46.47
N ARG A 696 -67.67 -29.01 -45.49
CA ARG A 696 -67.85 -27.79 -44.67
C ARG A 696 -67.61 -26.51 -45.47
N ILE A 697 -66.65 -26.53 -46.39
CA ILE A 697 -66.38 -25.41 -47.29
C ILE A 697 -67.51 -25.27 -48.33
N ALA A 698 -67.89 -26.37 -48.99
CA ALA A 698 -68.91 -26.36 -50.05
C ALA A 698 -70.34 -26.16 -49.54
N GLY A 699 -70.65 -26.66 -48.35
CA GLY A 699 -72.01 -26.72 -47.80
C GLY A 699 -72.49 -25.45 -47.10
N SER A 700 -71.67 -24.39 -47.04
CA SER A 700 -72.06 -23.12 -46.43
C SER A 700 -71.43 -21.95 -47.18
N PRO A 701 -72.21 -20.96 -47.64
CA PRO A 701 -71.63 -19.79 -48.31
C PRO A 701 -70.72 -19.00 -47.36
N PHE A 702 -69.77 -18.27 -47.93
CA PHE A 702 -68.95 -17.30 -47.22
C PHE A 702 -69.61 -15.94 -47.32
N GLN A 703 -69.82 -15.28 -46.17
CA GLN A 703 -70.19 -13.87 -46.14
C GLN A 703 -68.90 -13.06 -46.23
N VAL A 704 -68.68 -12.41 -47.37
CA VAL A 704 -67.54 -11.52 -47.58
C VAL A 704 -68.07 -10.18 -48.05
N HIS A 705 -67.84 -9.14 -47.24
CA HIS A 705 -68.56 -7.87 -47.35
C HIS A 705 -70.09 -8.11 -47.31
N ASP A 706 -70.84 -7.58 -48.28
CA ASP A 706 -72.29 -7.74 -48.38
C ASP A 706 -72.73 -8.86 -49.34
N GLN A 707 -71.82 -9.77 -49.73
CA GLN A 707 -72.12 -10.85 -50.68
C GLN A 707 -71.95 -12.24 -50.06
N LEU A 708 -72.86 -13.15 -50.43
CA LEU A 708 -72.74 -14.58 -50.15
C LEU A 708 -72.09 -15.27 -51.36
N VAL A 709 -70.94 -15.89 -51.14
CA VAL A 709 -70.18 -16.58 -52.18
C VAL A 709 -70.04 -18.06 -51.84
N ASN A 710 -70.39 -18.91 -52.80
CA ASN A 710 -70.09 -20.34 -52.73
C ASN A 710 -68.71 -20.60 -53.33
N LEU A 711 -67.92 -21.40 -52.63
CA LEU A 711 -66.59 -21.80 -53.04
C LEU A 711 -66.46 -23.30 -52.76
N THR A 712 -65.76 -24.02 -53.63
CA THR A 712 -65.37 -25.41 -53.39
C THR A 712 -63.87 -25.53 -53.35
N ILE A 713 -63.39 -26.60 -52.71
CA ILE A 713 -61.98 -26.93 -52.61
C ILE A 713 -61.75 -28.37 -53.08
N SER A 714 -60.60 -28.59 -53.68
CA SER A 714 -60.08 -29.92 -53.98
C SER A 714 -58.97 -30.27 -52.99
N LEU A 715 -58.87 -31.54 -52.61
CA LEU A 715 -57.91 -32.00 -51.61
C LEU A 715 -57.15 -33.24 -52.09
N GLY A 716 -55.83 -33.24 -51.91
CA GLY A 716 -54.95 -34.37 -52.18
C GLY A 716 -54.28 -34.87 -50.90
N ILE A 717 -54.29 -36.18 -50.67
CA ILE A 717 -53.83 -36.79 -49.41
C ILE A 717 -52.62 -37.70 -49.66
N ALA A 718 -51.54 -37.52 -48.89
CA ALA A 718 -50.40 -38.44 -48.84
C ALA A 718 -50.02 -38.76 -47.39
N ALA A 719 -49.42 -39.93 -47.16
CA ALA A 719 -49.23 -40.46 -45.81
C ALA A 719 -47.86 -41.12 -45.67
N TYR A 720 -47.15 -40.82 -44.60
CA TYR A 720 -45.98 -41.57 -44.15
C TYR A 720 -46.42 -42.84 -43.41
N PRO A 721 -45.76 -43.98 -43.64
CA PRO A 721 -44.67 -44.21 -44.61
C PRO A 721 -45.15 -44.57 -46.03
N GLN A 722 -46.45 -44.75 -46.25
CA GLN A 722 -46.99 -45.34 -47.49
C GLN A 722 -46.63 -44.60 -48.80
N HIS A 723 -46.55 -43.27 -48.76
CA HIS A 723 -46.40 -42.40 -49.93
C HIS A 723 -45.07 -41.63 -49.92
N GLY A 724 -44.20 -41.87 -48.94
CA GLY A 724 -42.87 -41.28 -48.86
C GLY A 724 -42.36 -41.08 -47.43
N ASP A 725 -41.03 -41.02 -47.31
CA ASP A 725 -40.32 -40.93 -46.02
C ASP A 725 -39.75 -39.53 -45.72
N THR A 726 -39.92 -38.60 -46.66
CA THR A 726 -39.44 -37.22 -46.53
C THR A 726 -40.58 -36.22 -46.74
N PRO A 727 -40.50 -35.01 -46.14
CA PRO A 727 -41.48 -33.96 -46.37
C PRO A 727 -41.72 -33.67 -47.85
N ASP A 728 -40.65 -33.62 -48.64
CA ASP A 728 -40.71 -33.32 -50.07
C ASP A 728 -41.43 -34.42 -50.86
N MET A 729 -41.22 -35.70 -50.52
CA MET A 729 -41.93 -36.82 -51.15
C MET A 729 -43.42 -36.80 -50.80
N LEU A 730 -43.77 -36.57 -49.53
CA LEU A 730 -45.17 -36.51 -49.11
C LEU A 730 -45.91 -35.34 -49.73
N LEU A 731 -45.31 -34.16 -49.77
CA LEU A 731 -45.90 -32.98 -50.41
C LEU A 731 -46.10 -33.19 -51.91
N ARG A 732 -45.12 -33.79 -52.62
CA ARG A 732 -45.27 -34.13 -54.04
C ARG A 732 -46.38 -35.15 -54.29
N ALA A 733 -46.44 -36.21 -53.48
CA ALA A 733 -47.49 -37.22 -53.60
C ALA A 733 -48.90 -36.63 -53.33
N ALA A 734 -49.02 -35.73 -52.35
CA ALA A 734 -50.27 -35.02 -52.07
C ALA A 734 -50.65 -34.08 -53.22
N ASP A 735 -49.68 -33.43 -53.86
CA ASP A 735 -49.89 -32.51 -54.98
C ASP A 735 -50.38 -33.25 -56.24
N GLU A 736 -49.78 -34.40 -56.55
CA GLU A 736 -50.22 -35.28 -57.64
C GLU A 736 -51.67 -35.76 -57.41
N ALA A 737 -52.01 -36.12 -56.18
CA ALA A 737 -53.38 -36.50 -55.80
C ALA A 737 -54.35 -35.32 -55.95
N LEU A 738 -53.97 -34.14 -55.45
CA LEU A 738 -54.75 -32.91 -55.57
C LEU A 738 -55.02 -32.55 -57.04
N TYR A 739 -54.01 -32.68 -57.90
CA TYR A 739 -54.16 -32.48 -59.34
C TYR A 739 -55.16 -33.47 -59.95
N ALA A 740 -55.13 -34.75 -59.53
CA ALA A 740 -56.10 -35.75 -59.96
C ALA A 740 -57.54 -35.41 -59.52
N ALA A 741 -57.72 -34.86 -58.32
CA ALA A 741 -59.03 -34.36 -57.85
C ALA A 741 -59.54 -33.21 -58.73
N LYS A 742 -58.69 -32.21 -59.01
CA LYS A 742 -59.05 -31.07 -59.87
C LYS A 742 -59.43 -31.49 -61.30
N ARG A 743 -58.72 -32.44 -61.91
CA ARG A 743 -59.06 -32.94 -63.25
C ARG A 743 -60.42 -33.65 -63.34
N ARG A 744 -60.96 -34.14 -62.22
CA ARG A 744 -62.28 -34.81 -62.15
C ARG A 744 -63.45 -33.82 -62.02
N GLY A 745 -63.20 -32.52 -62.15
CA GLY A 745 -64.23 -31.48 -62.06
C GLY A 745 -64.18 -30.65 -60.78
N GLY A 746 -63.14 -30.83 -59.94
CA GLY A 746 -62.99 -30.14 -58.67
C GLY A 746 -63.93 -30.65 -57.58
N ASN A 747 -63.94 -29.96 -56.43
CA ASN A 747 -64.76 -30.27 -55.28
C ASN A 747 -64.67 -31.76 -54.86
N ALA A 748 -63.47 -32.31 -54.82
CA ALA A 748 -63.23 -33.73 -54.56
C ALA A 748 -61.99 -33.96 -53.67
N VAL A 749 -61.98 -35.12 -53.01
CA VAL A 749 -60.80 -35.66 -52.30
C VAL A 749 -60.17 -36.75 -53.17
N ALA A 750 -58.84 -36.78 -53.24
CA ALA A 750 -58.08 -37.86 -53.86
C ALA A 750 -56.93 -38.31 -52.97
N LEU A 751 -56.68 -39.62 -52.96
CA LEU A 751 -55.54 -40.24 -52.29
C LEU A 751 -54.37 -40.35 -53.28
N ALA A 752 -53.16 -40.18 -52.77
CA ALA A 752 -51.95 -40.48 -53.53
C ALA A 752 -51.91 -41.98 -53.89
N ASP A 753 -51.49 -42.28 -55.11
CA ASP A 753 -51.23 -43.66 -55.50
C ASP A 753 -49.96 -44.16 -54.80
N LYS A 754 -49.92 -45.46 -54.46
CA LYS A 754 -48.70 -46.07 -53.92
C LYS A 754 -47.58 -45.94 -54.95
N HIS A 755 -46.59 -45.09 -54.67
CA HIS A 755 -45.32 -45.14 -55.39
C HIS A 755 -44.66 -46.48 -55.05
N THR A 756 -44.68 -47.43 -55.99
CA THR A 756 -43.72 -48.54 -55.98
C THR A 756 -42.34 -47.92 -56.14
N ALA A 757 -41.60 -47.81 -55.02
CA ALA A 757 -40.20 -47.43 -55.05
C ALA A 757 -39.46 -48.39 -56.00
N HIS A 758 -38.76 -47.81 -56.98
CA HIS A 758 -37.77 -48.52 -57.78
C HIS A 758 -36.43 -48.54 -57.06
#